data_AF-R5FUM8-F1
#
_entry.id   AF-R5FUM8-F1
#
_cell.length_a   1.000
_cell.length_b   1.000
_cell.length_c   1.000
_cell.angle_alpha   90.00
_cell.angle_beta   90.00
_cell.angle_gamma   90.00
#
_symmetry.space_group_name_H-M   'P 1'
#
loop_
_entity.id
_entity.type
_entity.pdbx_description
1 polymer ?
#
loop_
_entity_poly.entity_id
_entity_poly.type
_entity_poly.pdbx_seq_one_letter_code
_entity_poly.pdbx_strand_id
1 'polypeptide(L)'
;MILNVEKPDSVVVNGSKNLTIAVPKDSDRTVLYVEMPSAESYPSADDVGFFGTGVENFETESLGGGKYKITVYLSGDAGEDDLDCQLALGSVVKNATLSFSEYVFELSSSLPVSPSGEIAALYGTPLTLSIAAKPYNKNILYRAELTDDSLAEFSVLDGYLTVRALKIGVATLIVTPYVLTESGEKTYPAVERNIFVTPHYTSLIFEESASTYGLKGNLAVASMRFDGDAAVQQPYKTGLVAKAKNYDEADFADLTFTSSNGAIASVSPLGLMDVKATGNVTITVKWKYGDLFGLKPVSYVYTAVDGVWAETYEDLMNASKKRLKTVLKNDVDVGKKLFDGTGKALYDDATMQSILESETSLLPTTADWTYYKNRGLARPNVRYAVEFTNDVFGNGYTLSADNITNMTDSTGNLRRYALFRGPLNFVAVSHNEMGASVKAQDNVVFLVRTNGVVIDNVTLLGCNDETLEDGSGLNLTLLNNVGTTLEIMSDATVTDSYVRNGRTVVRAFGRYGVNPDDSVNVEQEKINVKIEGCLLQNAREFILKIGTNRAVRATDYSSFDKTFAPRLTNASGEAYTAANSPLCDEYLSDDYFVNTYVLTDVVLKDSVLKNSGLFTIGMESHFAGGMLVGETFKQFDGWKNLAATSYPAVLHMVGNVVLDDWKPLSNVDSSTLIETNNNLAAETSFLNLNIRAMLESLKKSDEKYKNIIAERSDGQKYVHGGIAFYGGGYNYSMVDFSEYTFEQMKQYTINLSVLNRPDNDQSLQQQGQMLPYAAGGEDFRFIMFDATSAYGNGGAGQN
;
A
#
# COMPACT_ATOMS: atom_id res chain seq x y z
N MET A 1 31.52 -46.94 -37.73
CA MET A 1 31.72 -47.93 -38.80
C MET A 1 31.67 -49.32 -38.17
N ILE A 2 30.46 -49.85 -37.99
CA ILE A 2 30.14 -51.27 -37.82
C ILE A 2 28.88 -51.41 -38.68
N LEU A 3 29.02 -52.02 -39.85
CA LEU A 3 27.93 -52.30 -40.78
C LEU A 3 27.13 -53.47 -40.21
N ASN A 4 25.98 -53.18 -39.58
CA ASN A 4 24.95 -54.20 -39.40
C ASN A 4 24.17 -54.29 -40.71
N VAL A 5 24.65 -55.14 -41.61
CA VAL A 5 23.84 -55.61 -42.73
C VAL A 5 22.79 -56.54 -42.12
N GLU A 6 21.54 -56.08 -42.04
CA GLU A 6 20.42 -56.97 -41.69
C GLU A 6 20.40 -58.13 -42.68
N LYS A 7 20.40 -59.36 -42.15
CA LYS A 7 20.28 -60.57 -42.96
C LYS A 7 18.93 -60.58 -43.71
N PRO A 8 18.81 -61.30 -44.83
CA PRO A 8 17.57 -61.46 -45.62
C PRO A 8 16.35 -62.06 -44.89
N ASP A 9 16.44 -62.32 -43.58
CA ASP A 9 15.52 -63.17 -42.82
C ASP A 9 14.42 -62.43 -42.05
N SER A 10 14.38 -61.09 -42.09
CA SER A 10 13.39 -60.30 -41.33
C SER A 10 12.16 -59.97 -42.18
N VAL A 11 11.23 -60.93 -42.27
CA VAL A 11 9.90 -60.71 -42.83
C VAL A 11 9.10 -59.82 -41.87
N VAL A 12 8.42 -58.82 -42.41
CA VAL A 12 7.54 -57.92 -41.65
C VAL A 12 6.10 -58.18 -42.08
N VAL A 13 5.20 -58.43 -41.12
CA VAL A 13 3.76 -58.60 -41.38
C VAL A 13 3.01 -57.48 -40.66
N ASN A 14 2.18 -56.74 -41.38
CA ASN A 14 1.44 -55.57 -40.88
C ASN A 14 2.34 -54.57 -40.14
N GLY A 15 3.58 -54.38 -40.61
CA GLY A 15 4.56 -53.47 -39.99
C GLY A 15 5.31 -54.03 -38.77
N SER A 16 5.07 -55.29 -38.37
CA SER A 16 5.69 -55.95 -37.22
C SER A 16 6.61 -57.11 -37.63
N LYS A 17 7.74 -57.28 -36.93
CA LYS A 17 8.59 -58.49 -37.02
C LYS A 17 8.06 -59.65 -36.17
N ASN A 18 7.08 -59.39 -35.30
CA ASN A 18 6.37 -60.42 -34.55
C ASN A 18 5.28 -61.02 -35.46
N LEU A 19 5.31 -62.34 -35.63
CA LEU A 19 4.41 -63.07 -36.52
C LEU A 19 3.15 -63.58 -35.80
N THR A 20 2.89 -63.13 -34.58
CA THR A 20 1.55 -63.21 -33.98
C THR A 20 0.67 -62.09 -34.54
N ILE A 21 -0.31 -62.45 -35.35
CA ILE A 21 -1.22 -61.58 -36.07
C ILE A 21 -2.55 -61.60 -35.34
N ALA A 22 -2.97 -60.46 -34.80
CA ALA A 22 -4.28 -60.34 -34.17
C ALA A 22 -5.39 -60.35 -35.24
N VAL A 23 -6.37 -61.23 -35.07
CA VAL A 23 -7.55 -61.37 -35.93
C VAL A 23 -8.80 -61.18 -35.06
N PRO A 24 -9.80 -60.40 -35.51
CA PRO A 24 -11.04 -60.32 -34.77
C PRO A 24 -11.72 -61.68 -34.68
N LYS A 25 -12.27 -62.01 -33.52
CA LYS A 25 -13.09 -63.21 -33.34
C LYS A 25 -14.28 -63.22 -34.32
N ASP A 26 -14.64 -64.42 -34.80
CA ASP A 26 -15.66 -64.65 -35.84
C ASP A 26 -15.34 -64.07 -37.23
N SER A 27 -14.08 -63.75 -37.53
CA SER A 27 -13.72 -63.31 -38.88
C SER A 27 -13.72 -64.50 -39.85
N ASP A 28 -14.42 -64.37 -40.98
CA ASP A 28 -14.39 -65.33 -42.09
C ASP A 28 -13.13 -65.17 -42.97
N ARG A 29 -12.43 -64.04 -42.84
CA ARG A 29 -11.14 -63.78 -43.47
C ARG A 29 -10.34 -62.69 -42.75
N THR A 30 -9.03 -62.68 -42.95
CA THR A 30 -8.11 -61.60 -42.53
C THR A 30 -7.19 -61.19 -43.67
N VAL A 31 -6.64 -59.97 -43.62
CA VAL A 31 -5.70 -59.46 -44.64
C VAL A 31 -4.35 -59.15 -44.00
N LEU A 32 -3.30 -59.69 -44.59
CA LEU A 32 -1.92 -59.54 -44.14
C LEU A 32 -1.14 -58.74 -45.19
N TYR A 33 -0.44 -57.69 -44.77
CA TYR A 33 0.53 -56.99 -45.61
C TYR A 33 1.91 -57.47 -45.23
N VAL A 34 2.58 -58.15 -46.15
CA VAL A 34 3.88 -58.79 -45.93
C VAL A 34 4.95 -58.03 -46.70
N GLU A 35 6.04 -57.68 -46.04
CA GLU A 35 7.20 -57.03 -46.64
C GLU A 35 8.47 -57.86 -46.41
N MET A 36 9.17 -58.12 -47.50
CA MET A 36 10.52 -58.68 -47.54
C MET A 36 11.52 -57.54 -47.82
N PRO A 37 12.23 -57.03 -46.81
CA PRO A 37 13.03 -55.81 -46.95
C PRO A 37 14.32 -55.96 -47.78
N SER A 38 14.76 -57.17 -48.12
CA SER A 38 15.94 -57.41 -48.97
C SER A 38 16.03 -58.88 -49.42
N ALA A 39 15.81 -59.17 -50.71
CA ALA A 39 16.08 -60.47 -51.32
C ALA A 39 16.83 -60.33 -52.67
N GLU A 40 17.67 -61.31 -53.04
CA GLU A 40 18.34 -61.36 -54.36
C GLU A 40 17.33 -61.44 -55.52
N SER A 41 16.17 -62.04 -55.26
CA SER A 41 15.00 -62.06 -56.13
C SER A 41 13.74 -62.23 -55.29
N TYR A 42 12.69 -61.45 -55.55
CA TYR A 42 11.42 -61.57 -54.83
C TYR A 42 10.53 -62.66 -55.46
N PRO A 43 9.88 -63.52 -54.65
CA PRO A 43 8.98 -64.56 -55.17
C PRO A 43 7.81 -63.97 -55.97
N SER A 44 7.30 -64.73 -56.93
CA SER A 44 6.05 -64.34 -57.60
C SER A 44 4.87 -64.47 -56.64
N ALA A 45 3.73 -63.83 -56.92
CA ALA A 45 2.57 -63.93 -56.03
C ALA A 45 2.10 -65.39 -55.84
N ASP A 46 2.30 -66.24 -56.85
CA ASP A 46 1.95 -67.66 -56.84
C ASP A 46 2.84 -68.48 -55.88
N ASP A 47 4.03 -67.97 -55.55
CA ASP A 47 5.00 -68.59 -54.63
C ASP A 47 4.88 -68.06 -53.19
N VAL A 48 3.89 -67.19 -52.92
CA VAL A 48 3.64 -66.60 -51.60
C VAL A 48 2.29 -67.07 -51.09
N GLY A 49 2.27 -67.64 -49.89
CA GLY A 49 1.04 -68.17 -49.32
C GLY A 49 1.04 -68.23 -47.81
N PHE A 50 -0.14 -68.43 -47.24
CA PHE A 50 -0.35 -68.53 -45.81
C PHE A 50 -1.16 -69.78 -45.51
N PHE A 51 -0.59 -70.66 -44.68
CA PHE A 51 -1.09 -72.02 -44.48
C PHE A 51 -1.25 -72.29 -42.99
N GLY A 52 -2.24 -73.06 -42.58
CA GLY A 52 -2.40 -73.44 -41.19
C GLY A 52 -3.69 -74.22 -40.99
N THR A 53 -3.78 -74.94 -39.88
CA THR A 53 -5.07 -75.46 -39.40
C THR A 53 -6.01 -74.28 -39.19
N GLY A 54 -7.18 -74.30 -39.81
CA GLY A 54 -8.16 -73.20 -39.77
C GLY A 54 -8.08 -72.17 -40.92
N VAL A 55 -7.16 -72.36 -41.89
CA VAL A 55 -7.12 -71.57 -43.14
C VAL A 55 -7.74 -72.39 -44.27
N GLU A 56 -8.88 -71.95 -44.82
CA GLU A 56 -9.55 -72.60 -45.94
C GLU A 56 -8.91 -72.29 -47.29
N ASN A 57 -8.53 -71.03 -47.49
CA ASN A 57 -7.94 -70.54 -48.72
C ASN A 57 -7.14 -69.27 -48.46
N PHE A 58 -6.29 -68.87 -49.41
CA PHE A 58 -5.69 -67.55 -49.41
C PHE A 58 -5.56 -67.02 -50.83
N GLU A 59 -5.54 -65.69 -50.95
CA GLU A 59 -5.29 -64.98 -52.20
C GLU A 59 -4.14 -64.02 -51.98
N THR A 60 -3.09 -64.16 -52.78
CA THR A 60 -1.91 -63.29 -52.72
C THR A 60 -1.89 -62.33 -53.90
N GLU A 61 -1.73 -61.04 -53.59
CA GLU A 61 -1.54 -59.96 -54.55
C GLU A 61 -0.12 -59.38 -54.36
N SER A 62 0.68 -59.34 -55.43
CA SER A 62 2.00 -58.66 -55.39
C SER A 62 1.81 -57.16 -55.50
N LEU A 63 2.38 -56.42 -54.54
CA LEU A 63 2.39 -54.95 -54.52
C LEU A 63 3.70 -54.37 -55.07
N GLY A 64 4.62 -55.23 -55.52
CA GLY A 64 5.94 -54.85 -56.04
C GLY A 64 6.99 -54.63 -54.94
N GLY A 65 8.27 -54.80 -55.29
CA GLY A 65 9.40 -54.51 -54.39
C GLY A 65 9.45 -55.37 -53.12
N GLY A 66 9.06 -56.65 -53.20
CA GLY A 66 9.04 -57.58 -52.06
C GLY A 66 7.85 -57.40 -51.12
N LYS A 67 6.82 -56.65 -51.54
CA LYS A 67 5.59 -56.42 -50.77
C LYS A 67 4.43 -57.23 -51.34
N TYR A 68 3.68 -57.87 -50.47
CA TYR A 68 2.53 -58.71 -50.82
C TYR A 68 1.35 -58.37 -49.91
N LYS A 69 0.14 -58.49 -50.45
CA LYS A 69 -1.10 -58.51 -49.69
C LYS A 69 -1.68 -59.90 -49.78
N ILE A 70 -1.82 -60.57 -48.64
CA ILE A 70 -2.37 -61.92 -48.55
C ILE A 70 -3.73 -61.82 -47.87
N THR A 71 -4.80 -62.15 -48.57
CA THR A 71 -6.13 -62.32 -47.98
C THR A 71 -6.27 -63.78 -47.58
N VAL A 72 -6.38 -64.05 -46.29
CA VAL A 72 -6.49 -65.40 -45.72
C VAL A 72 -7.95 -65.65 -45.37
N TYR A 73 -8.58 -66.62 -46.02
CA TYR A 73 -9.94 -67.07 -45.74
C TYR A 73 -9.90 -68.18 -44.68
N LEU A 74 -10.71 -68.03 -43.64
CA LEU A 74 -10.68 -68.85 -42.44
C LEU A 74 -11.84 -69.85 -42.44
N SER A 75 -11.63 -71.02 -41.86
CA SER A 75 -12.69 -72.03 -41.76
C SER A 75 -13.80 -71.60 -40.80
N GLY A 76 -15.01 -72.13 -41.00
CA GLY A 76 -16.17 -71.76 -40.17
C GLY A 76 -16.02 -72.06 -38.66
N ASP A 77 -15.02 -72.86 -38.27
CA ASP A 77 -14.62 -73.19 -36.90
C ASP A 77 -13.33 -72.46 -36.43
N ALA A 78 -12.73 -71.61 -37.26
CA ALA A 78 -11.60 -70.77 -36.89
C ALA A 78 -12.05 -69.64 -35.95
N GLY A 79 -11.39 -69.52 -34.79
CA GLY A 79 -11.61 -68.41 -33.84
C GLY A 79 -11.92 -68.81 -32.38
N GLU A 80 -11.94 -70.11 -32.06
CA GLU A 80 -12.04 -70.57 -30.66
C GLU A 80 -10.70 -70.55 -29.91
N ASP A 81 -9.59 -70.84 -30.61
CA ASP A 81 -8.21 -70.81 -30.11
C ASP A 81 -7.27 -70.10 -31.11
N ASP A 82 -6.08 -69.67 -30.65
CA ASP A 82 -5.02 -69.16 -31.51
C ASP A 82 -4.60 -70.24 -32.54
N LEU A 83 -4.46 -69.85 -33.81
CA LEU A 83 -4.08 -70.77 -34.89
C LEU A 83 -2.60 -70.66 -35.22
N ASP A 84 -1.87 -71.75 -35.05
CA ASP A 84 -0.50 -71.86 -35.57
C ASP A 84 -0.51 -72.04 -37.09
N CYS A 85 0.13 -71.10 -37.76
CA CYS A 85 0.17 -70.94 -39.19
C CYS A 85 1.62 -70.83 -39.71
N GLN A 86 1.76 -70.86 -41.02
CA GLN A 86 3.02 -70.74 -41.74
C GLN A 86 2.85 -69.76 -42.89
N LEU A 87 3.68 -68.72 -42.89
CA LEU A 87 3.84 -67.80 -44.01
C LEU A 87 4.98 -68.32 -44.89
N ALA A 88 4.66 -68.72 -46.12
CA ALA A 88 5.62 -69.11 -47.14
C ALA A 88 5.88 -67.95 -48.10
N LEU A 89 7.15 -67.65 -48.34
CA LEU A 89 7.64 -66.60 -49.23
C LEU A 89 8.72 -67.24 -50.13
N GLY A 90 8.31 -67.95 -51.17
CA GLY A 90 9.20 -68.79 -51.98
C GLY A 90 9.77 -69.94 -51.14
N SER A 91 11.10 -70.00 -51.02
CA SER A 91 11.79 -71.02 -50.22
C SER A 91 11.87 -70.70 -48.72
N VAL A 92 11.45 -69.50 -48.31
CA VAL A 92 11.46 -69.06 -46.90
C VAL A 92 10.10 -69.37 -46.27
N VAL A 93 10.08 -70.18 -45.21
CA VAL A 93 8.86 -70.46 -44.42
C VAL A 93 9.06 -69.92 -43.00
N LYS A 94 8.07 -69.18 -42.49
CA LYS A 94 8.07 -68.64 -41.12
C LYS A 94 6.80 -69.08 -40.39
N ASN A 95 6.95 -69.51 -39.14
CA ASN A 95 5.80 -69.75 -38.27
C ASN A 95 5.15 -68.42 -37.90
N ALA A 96 3.83 -68.36 -38.02
CA ALA A 96 2.98 -67.25 -37.64
C ALA A 96 1.86 -67.78 -36.76
N THR A 97 1.24 -66.93 -35.95
CA THR A 97 0.09 -67.31 -35.13
C THR A 97 -1.02 -66.34 -35.43
N LEU A 98 -2.20 -66.80 -35.86
CA LEU A 98 -3.40 -65.96 -35.88
C LEU A 98 -4.01 -66.00 -34.49
N SER A 99 -3.94 -64.90 -33.75
CA SER A 99 -4.52 -64.81 -32.42
C SER A 99 -5.89 -64.15 -32.46
N PHE A 100 -6.91 -64.85 -31.97
CA PHE A 100 -8.30 -64.41 -32.07
C PHE A 100 -8.73 -63.68 -30.80
N SER A 101 -9.14 -62.43 -30.96
CA SER A 101 -9.59 -61.61 -29.84
C SER A 101 -10.90 -60.91 -30.18
N GLU A 102 -11.77 -60.79 -29.17
CA GLU A 102 -12.91 -59.87 -29.23
C GLU A 102 -12.43 -58.45 -29.53
N TYR A 103 -13.25 -57.66 -30.25
CA TYR A 103 -12.91 -56.25 -30.42
C TYR A 103 -12.92 -55.53 -29.08
N VAL A 104 -11.82 -54.83 -28.80
CA VAL A 104 -11.75 -53.85 -27.72
C VAL A 104 -11.81 -52.46 -28.35
N PHE A 105 -12.78 -51.67 -27.91
CA PHE A 105 -12.98 -50.30 -28.38
C PHE A 105 -12.46 -49.31 -27.34
N GLU A 106 -11.54 -48.46 -27.75
CA GLU A 106 -10.96 -47.43 -26.89
C GLU A 106 -11.40 -46.05 -27.36
N LEU A 107 -12.08 -45.32 -26.48
CA LEU A 107 -12.39 -43.91 -26.65
C LEU A 107 -11.29 -43.07 -26.00
N SER A 108 -10.63 -42.24 -26.80
CA SER A 108 -9.58 -41.32 -26.34
C SER A 108 -9.99 -39.87 -26.61
N SER A 109 -9.53 -38.95 -25.76
CA SER A 109 -9.86 -37.53 -25.81
C SER A 109 -8.60 -36.69 -26.08
N SER A 110 -8.74 -35.62 -26.84
CA SER A 110 -7.67 -34.61 -26.98
C SER A 110 -7.51 -33.72 -25.74
N LEU A 111 -8.53 -33.69 -24.87
CA LEU A 111 -8.50 -32.99 -23.58
C LEU A 111 -8.20 -33.96 -22.43
N PRO A 112 -7.62 -33.46 -21.31
CA PRO A 112 -7.34 -34.27 -20.14
C PRO A 112 -8.60 -34.98 -19.62
N VAL A 113 -8.48 -36.28 -19.36
CA VAL A 113 -9.51 -37.10 -18.71
C VAL A 113 -9.35 -36.94 -17.20
N SER A 114 -10.45 -36.79 -16.47
CA SER A 114 -10.40 -36.71 -15.01
C SER A 114 -9.84 -38.01 -14.40
N PRO A 115 -9.36 -38.00 -13.14
CA PRO A 115 -8.93 -39.23 -12.45
C PRO A 115 -10.03 -40.30 -12.34
N SER A 116 -11.31 -39.90 -12.42
CA SER A 116 -12.49 -40.77 -12.45
C SER A 116 -12.82 -41.35 -13.84
N GLY A 117 -12.07 -40.99 -14.89
CA GLY A 117 -12.29 -41.47 -16.26
C GLY A 117 -13.34 -40.67 -17.04
N GLU A 118 -13.75 -39.51 -16.55
CA GLU A 118 -14.74 -38.64 -17.17
C GLU A 118 -14.07 -37.69 -18.17
N ILE A 119 -14.75 -37.45 -19.29
CA ILE A 119 -14.29 -36.57 -20.35
C ILE A 119 -14.70 -35.13 -20.01
N ALA A 120 -13.70 -34.26 -19.87
CA ALA A 120 -13.91 -32.84 -19.60
C ALA A 120 -14.17 -32.08 -20.90
N ALA A 121 -15.29 -31.38 -20.99
CA ALA A 121 -15.64 -30.52 -22.13
C ALA A 121 -15.87 -29.07 -21.70
N LEU A 122 -15.45 -28.13 -22.56
CA LEU A 122 -15.65 -26.69 -22.35
C LEU A 122 -16.88 -26.22 -23.10
N TYR A 123 -17.74 -25.45 -22.42
CA TYR A 123 -18.95 -24.89 -23.01
C TYR A 123 -18.69 -24.17 -24.34
N GLY A 124 -19.49 -24.48 -25.37
CA GLY A 124 -19.42 -23.87 -26.70
C GLY A 124 -18.13 -24.15 -27.47
N THR A 125 -17.23 -24.99 -26.95
CA THR A 125 -15.93 -25.31 -27.55
C THR A 125 -15.95 -26.73 -28.11
N PRO A 126 -15.57 -26.94 -29.38
CA PRO A 126 -15.49 -28.28 -29.95
C PRO A 126 -14.40 -29.11 -29.26
N LEU A 127 -14.75 -30.35 -28.92
CA LEU A 127 -13.86 -31.39 -28.42
C LEU A 127 -13.82 -32.52 -29.44
N THR A 128 -12.64 -32.96 -29.84
CA THR A 128 -12.47 -34.14 -30.71
C THR A 128 -12.08 -35.35 -29.87
N LEU A 129 -12.85 -36.42 -30.02
CA LEU A 129 -12.61 -37.74 -29.47
C LEU A 129 -12.22 -38.69 -30.61
N SER A 130 -11.34 -39.63 -30.34
CA SER A 130 -10.96 -40.68 -31.29
C SER A 130 -11.39 -42.04 -30.78
N ILE A 131 -11.94 -42.87 -31.66
CA ILE A 131 -12.41 -44.21 -31.35
C ILE A 131 -11.60 -45.20 -32.19
N ALA A 132 -10.90 -46.09 -31.49
CA ALA A 132 -10.09 -47.12 -32.13
C ALA A 132 -10.60 -48.50 -31.74
N ALA A 133 -10.78 -49.35 -32.75
CA ALA A 133 -10.96 -50.78 -32.57
C ALA A 133 -9.59 -51.46 -32.49
N LYS A 134 -9.44 -52.40 -31.56
CA LYS A 134 -8.30 -53.32 -31.47
C LYS A 134 -8.84 -54.76 -31.57
N PRO A 135 -8.43 -55.55 -32.58
CA PRO A 135 -7.58 -55.19 -33.71
C PRO A 135 -8.23 -54.16 -34.67
N TYR A 136 -7.42 -53.40 -35.41
CA TYR A 136 -7.92 -52.33 -36.29
C TYR A 136 -8.72 -52.90 -37.47
N ASN A 137 -9.88 -52.31 -37.74
CA ASN A 137 -10.68 -52.63 -38.92
C ASN A 137 -11.34 -51.37 -39.49
N LYS A 138 -11.02 -51.07 -40.75
CA LYS A 138 -11.54 -49.89 -41.48
C LYS A 138 -13.03 -49.94 -41.79
N ASN A 139 -13.65 -51.12 -41.72
CA ASN A 139 -15.07 -51.32 -42.02
C ASN A 139 -15.96 -51.09 -40.79
N ILE A 140 -15.38 -50.89 -39.61
CA ILE A 140 -16.14 -50.53 -38.41
C ILE A 140 -16.57 -49.07 -38.52
N LEU A 141 -17.87 -48.87 -38.38
CA LEU A 141 -18.53 -47.58 -38.28
C LEU A 141 -18.98 -47.36 -36.84
N TYR A 142 -19.25 -46.11 -36.48
CA TYR A 142 -19.63 -45.73 -35.12
C TYR A 142 -20.88 -44.87 -35.13
N ARG A 143 -21.79 -45.13 -34.19
CA ARG A 143 -22.92 -44.26 -33.87
C ARG A 143 -22.73 -43.76 -32.44
N ALA A 144 -22.95 -42.47 -32.23
CA ALA A 144 -22.90 -41.87 -30.91
C ALA A 144 -24.29 -41.37 -30.51
N GLU A 145 -24.59 -41.40 -29.22
CA GLU A 145 -25.76 -40.78 -28.60
C GLU A 145 -25.43 -40.31 -27.18
N LEU A 146 -26.23 -39.38 -26.66
CA LEU A 146 -26.12 -38.91 -25.28
C LEU A 146 -27.37 -39.30 -24.51
N THR A 147 -27.21 -39.56 -23.21
CA THR A 147 -28.37 -39.72 -22.32
C THR A 147 -29.21 -38.43 -22.20
N ASP A 148 -28.62 -37.28 -22.53
CA ASP A 148 -29.28 -35.98 -22.67
C ASP A 148 -28.82 -35.30 -23.97
N ASP A 149 -29.60 -35.46 -25.03
CA ASP A 149 -29.32 -34.88 -26.36
C ASP A 149 -29.38 -33.34 -26.38
N SER A 150 -29.88 -32.70 -25.33
CA SER A 150 -29.83 -31.23 -25.20
C SER A 150 -28.46 -30.71 -24.74
N LEU A 151 -27.59 -31.59 -24.23
CA LEU A 151 -26.31 -31.20 -23.65
C LEU A 151 -25.30 -30.77 -24.71
N ALA A 152 -25.23 -31.49 -25.83
CA ALA A 152 -24.22 -31.27 -26.87
C ALA A 152 -24.70 -31.78 -28.23
N GLU A 153 -24.20 -31.14 -29.29
CA GLU A 153 -24.27 -31.67 -30.65
C GLU A 153 -23.00 -32.46 -30.97
N PHE A 154 -23.12 -33.51 -31.79
CA PHE A 154 -21.97 -34.29 -32.21
C PHE A 154 -22.03 -34.69 -33.69
N SER A 155 -20.84 -34.91 -34.26
CA SER A 155 -20.67 -35.48 -35.58
C SER A 155 -19.63 -36.59 -35.54
N VAL A 156 -19.90 -37.68 -36.25
CA VAL A 156 -18.98 -38.81 -36.42
C VAL A 156 -18.45 -38.80 -37.85
N LEU A 157 -17.13 -38.78 -38.01
CA LEU A 157 -16.46 -38.89 -39.30
C LEU A 157 -15.17 -39.70 -39.12
N ASP A 158 -15.02 -40.78 -39.89
CA ASP A 158 -13.79 -41.60 -39.97
C ASP A 158 -13.16 -41.99 -38.62
N GLY A 159 -13.98 -42.43 -37.66
CA GLY A 159 -13.51 -42.84 -36.32
C GLY A 159 -13.20 -41.68 -35.36
N TYR A 160 -13.46 -40.44 -35.77
CA TYR A 160 -13.43 -39.25 -34.92
C TYR A 160 -14.84 -38.76 -34.60
N LEU A 161 -15.07 -38.45 -33.34
CA LEU A 161 -16.30 -37.87 -32.82
C LEU A 161 -16.00 -36.43 -32.40
N THR A 162 -16.60 -35.44 -33.05
CA THR A 162 -16.53 -34.04 -32.61
C THR A 162 -17.75 -33.74 -31.77
N VAL A 163 -17.55 -33.34 -30.52
CA VAL A 163 -18.59 -32.97 -29.56
C VAL A 163 -18.53 -31.47 -29.33
N ARG A 164 -19.65 -30.76 -29.46
CA ARG A 164 -19.75 -29.35 -29.08
C ARG A 164 -20.85 -29.19 -28.06
N ALA A 165 -20.45 -28.82 -26.84
CA ALA A 165 -21.37 -28.63 -25.74
C ALA A 165 -22.25 -27.39 -25.95
N LEU A 166 -23.56 -27.58 -25.79
CA LEU A 166 -24.62 -26.56 -25.89
C LEU A 166 -25.14 -26.13 -24.52
N LYS A 167 -24.91 -26.94 -23.47
CA LYS A 167 -25.35 -26.71 -22.09
C LYS A 167 -24.32 -27.22 -21.08
N ILE A 168 -24.19 -26.54 -19.94
CA ILE A 168 -23.42 -27.00 -18.78
C ILE A 168 -24.17 -28.14 -18.08
N GLY A 169 -23.47 -29.20 -17.71
CA GLY A 169 -24.08 -30.38 -17.09
C GLY A 169 -23.24 -31.63 -17.29
N VAL A 170 -23.85 -32.79 -17.00
CA VAL A 170 -23.23 -34.11 -17.17
C VAL A 170 -24.18 -35.00 -17.98
N ALA A 171 -23.65 -35.71 -18.96
CA ALA A 171 -24.36 -36.79 -19.66
C ALA A 171 -23.42 -37.95 -19.96
N THR A 172 -23.98 -39.13 -20.20
CA THR A 172 -23.21 -40.29 -20.64
C THR A 172 -23.23 -40.34 -22.17
N LEU A 173 -22.04 -40.28 -22.77
CA LEU A 173 -21.80 -40.58 -24.17
C LEU A 173 -21.77 -42.09 -24.34
N ILE A 174 -22.65 -42.58 -25.21
CA ILE A 174 -22.75 -43.98 -25.61
C ILE A 174 -22.29 -44.05 -27.06
N VAL A 175 -21.20 -44.78 -27.32
CA VAL A 175 -20.74 -45.04 -28.68
C VAL A 175 -20.94 -46.50 -29.01
N THR A 176 -21.78 -46.78 -29.99
CA THR A 176 -22.09 -48.12 -30.49
C THR A 176 -21.34 -48.38 -31.80
N PRO A 177 -20.31 -49.24 -31.80
CA PRO A 177 -19.63 -49.68 -33.01
C PRO A 177 -20.49 -50.68 -33.78
N TYR A 178 -20.44 -50.64 -35.11
CA TYR A 178 -21.15 -51.57 -35.97
C TYR A 178 -20.43 -51.81 -37.30
N VAL A 179 -20.75 -52.92 -37.96
CA VAL A 179 -20.34 -53.22 -39.34
C VAL A 179 -21.57 -53.49 -40.20
N LEU A 180 -21.51 -53.08 -41.47
CA LEU A 180 -22.53 -53.41 -42.45
C LEU A 180 -22.17 -54.74 -43.12
N THR A 181 -23.03 -55.74 -42.95
CA THR A 181 -22.88 -57.07 -43.56
C THR A 181 -23.99 -57.31 -44.58
N GLU A 182 -23.85 -58.33 -45.42
CA GLU A 182 -24.89 -58.70 -46.40
C GLU A 182 -26.23 -59.09 -45.76
N SER A 183 -26.21 -59.53 -44.49
CA SER A 183 -27.40 -59.93 -43.71
C SER A 183 -27.96 -58.82 -42.81
N GLY A 184 -27.34 -57.62 -42.80
CA GLY A 184 -27.76 -56.48 -41.99
C GLY A 184 -26.65 -55.86 -41.14
N GLU A 185 -27.04 -55.04 -40.17
CA GLU A 185 -26.13 -54.38 -39.22
C GLU A 185 -25.74 -55.36 -38.08
N LYS A 186 -24.45 -55.65 -37.91
CA LYS A 186 -23.92 -56.34 -36.71
C LYS A 186 -23.34 -55.29 -35.77
N THR A 187 -23.94 -55.14 -34.59
CA THR A 187 -23.48 -54.21 -33.54
C THR A 187 -22.52 -54.90 -32.57
N TYR A 188 -21.66 -54.11 -31.95
CA TYR A 188 -20.74 -54.54 -30.91
C TYR A 188 -21.06 -53.85 -29.57
N PRO A 189 -20.54 -54.34 -28.43
CA PRO A 189 -20.76 -53.69 -27.14
C PRO A 189 -20.41 -52.20 -27.17
N ALA A 190 -21.32 -51.37 -26.65
CA ALA A 190 -21.13 -49.93 -26.62
C ALA A 190 -20.01 -49.52 -25.64
N VAL A 191 -19.31 -48.43 -25.98
CA VAL A 191 -18.38 -47.76 -25.08
C VAL A 191 -19.09 -46.58 -24.44
N GLU A 192 -19.21 -46.61 -23.12
CA GLU A 192 -19.83 -45.54 -22.35
C GLU A 192 -18.78 -44.69 -21.64
N ARG A 193 -18.92 -43.36 -21.72
CA ARG A 193 -18.13 -42.40 -20.93
C ARG A 193 -18.98 -41.22 -20.52
N ASN A 194 -18.83 -40.77 -19.28
CA ASN A 194 -19.44 -39.50 -18.87
C ASN A 194 -18.68 -38.34 -19.49
N ILE A 195 -19.43 -37.41 -20.07
CA ILE A 195 -18.95 -36.08 -20.46
C ILE A 195 -19.51 -35.10 -19.44
N PHE A 196 -18.63 -34.35 -18.80
CA PHE A 196 -19.03 -33.19 -17.99
C PHE A 196 -18.64 -31.90 -18.71
N VAL A 197 -19.59 -30.98 -18.79
CA VAL A 197 -19.42 -29.68 -19.43
C VAL A 197 -19.29 -28.63 -18.35
N THR A 198 -18.26 -27.79 -18.44
CA THR A 198 -17.97 -26.70 -17.50
C THR A 198 -17.81 -25.37 -18.25
N PRO A 199 -17.99 -24.20 -17.59
CA PRO A 199 -17.67 -22.91 -18.19
C PRO A 199 -16.23 -22.87 -18.74
N HIS A 200 -16.04 -22.17 -19.85
CA HIS A 200 -14.71 -21.94 -20.40
C HIS A 200 -14.10 -20.67 -19.80
N TYR A 201 -13.67 -20.73 -18.54
CA TYR A 201 -12.94 -19.60 -17.95
C TYR A 201 -11.60 -19.40 -18.65
N THR A 202 -11.40 -18.19 -19.15
CA THR A 202 -10.18 -17.74 -19.82
C THR A 202 -9.28 -16.94 -18.89
N SER A 203 -9.85 -16.27 -17.89
CA SER A 203 -9.09 -15.60 -16.84
C SER A 203 -9.91 -15.43 -15.56
N LEU A 204 -9.22 -15.41 -14.42
CA LEU A 204 -9.72 -14.95 -13.12
C LEU A 204 -8.90 -13.72 -12.73
N ILE A 205 -9.55 -12.63 -12.35
CA ILE A 205 -8.88 -11.35 -12.05
C ILE A 205 -9.56 -10.72 -10.86
N PHE A 206 -8.79 -10.31 -9.85
CA PHE A 206 -9.27 -9.33 -8.87
C PHE A 206 -9.11 -7.94 -9.47
N GLU A 207 -10.21 -7.20 -9.63
CA GLU A 207 -10.18 -5.83 -10.16
C GLU A 207 -9.61 -4.82 -9.15
N GLU A 208 -9.49 -5.21 -7.89
CA GLU A 208 -8.75 -4.45 -6.89
C GLU A 208 -7.29 -4.27 -7.34
N SER A 209 -6.87 -3.03 -7.57
CA SER A 209 -5.52 -2.72 -7.99
C SER A 209 -4.74 -2.01 -6.89
N ALA A 210 -3.54 -2.48 -6.62
CA ALA A 210 -2.60 -1.78 -5.74
C ALA A 210 -2.36 -0.32 -6.17
N SER A 211 -2.44 -0.04 -7.48
CA SER A 211 -2.23 1.31 -8.00
C SER A 211 -3.35 2.31 -7.68
N THR A 212 -4.51 1.84 -7.19
CA THR A 212 -5.68 2.71 -6.94
C THR A 212 -5.87 3.07 -5.46
N TYR A 213 -5.11 2.47 -4.54
CA TYR A 213 -5.32 2.63 -3.10
C TYR A 213 -4.15 3.35 -2.41
N GLY A 214 -3.77 4.52 -2.90
CA GLY A 214 -2.74 5.36 -2.24
C GLY A 214 -1.34 4.73 -2.21
N LEU A 215 -0.55 5.05 -1.18
CA LEU A 215 0.86 4.65 -1.07
C LEU A 215 1.06 3.19 -0.67
N LYS A 216 0.15 2.64 0.14
CA LYS A 216 0.26 1.27 0.68
C LYS A 216 -0.02 0.19 -0.38
N GLY A 217 -0.86 0.52 -1.35
CA GLY A 217 -1.23 -0.37 -2.45
C GLY A 217 -1.99 -1.64 -2.07
N ASN A 218 -2.64 -1.68 -0.90
CA ASN A 218 -3.56 -2.77 -0.52
C ASN A 218 -4.90 -2.17 -0.10
N LEU A 219 -5.99 -2.88 -0.41
CA LEU A 219 -7.34 -2.46 -0.03
C LEU A 219 -7.65 -2.88 1.42
N ALA A 220 -8.04 -1.91 2.24
CA ALA A 220 -8.67 -2.15 3.53
C ALA A 220 -10.18 -2.34 3.37
N VAL A 221 -10.75 -3.31 4.08
CA VAL A 221 -12.15 -3.72 4.00
C VAL A 221 -12.77 -3.79 5.38
N ALA A 222 -13.84 -3.03 5.62
CA ALA A 222 -14.56 -3.01 6.90
C ALA A 222 -15.62 -4.13 7.00
N SER A 223 -15.86 -4.62 8.23
CA SER A 223 -16.93 -5.58 8.57
C SER A 223 -18.33 -4.97 8.58
N MET A 224 -18.44 -3.66 8.82
CA MET A 224 -19.71 -2.97 9.03
C MET A 224 -19.85 -1.71 8.17
N ARG A 225 -21.08 -1.20 8.07
CA ARG A 225 -21.41 0.15 7.61
C ARG A 225 -22.35 0.82 8.59
N PHE A 226 -22.56 2.12 8.45
CA PHE A 226 -23.65 2.81 9.13
C PHE A 226 -24.98 2.67 8.36
N ASP A 227 -26.05 2.50 9.11
CA ASP A 227 -27.45 2.68 8.72
C ASP A 227 -28.07 3.69 9.70
N GLY A 228 -28.13 4.96 9.26
CA GLY A 228 -28.29 6.08 10.18
C GLY A 228 -27.08 6.20 11.11
N ASP A 229 -27.28 6.10 12.42
CA ASP A 229 -26.19 6.08 13.41
C ASP A 229 -25.82 4.65 13.86
N ALA A 230 -26.56 3.63 13.42
CA ALA A 230 -26.34 2.24 13.83
C ALA A 230 -25.29 1.56 12.94
N ALA A 231 -24.28 0.94 13.55
CA ALA A 231 -23.34 0.11 12.82
C ALA A 231 -23.94 -1.28 12.58
N VAL A 232 -24.04 -1.70 11.32
CA VAL A 232 -24.62 -2.98 10.90
C VAL A 232 -23.62 -3.77 10.06
N GLN A 233 -23.59 -5.08 10.25
CA GLN A 233 -22.71 -5.99 9.51
C GLN A 233 -22.99 -5.93 8.00
N GLN A 234 -21.93 -5.89 7.21
CA GLN A 234 -22.01 -5.88 5.75
C GLN A 234 -20.84 -6.69 5.17
N PRO A 235 -21.12 -7.89 4.65
CA PRO A 235 -20.12 -8.64 3.90
C PRO A 235 -19.64 -7.83 2.68
N TYR A 236 -18.34 -7.85 2.43
CA TYR A 236 -17.73 -7.21 1.29
C TYR A 236 -17.80 -8.13 0.07
N LYS A 237 -18.32 -7.64 -1.05
CA LYS A 237 -18.25 -8.36 -2.31
C LYS A 237 -16.89 -8.13 -2.94
N THR A 238 -16.08 -9.18 -3.07
CA THR A 238 -14.77 -9.09 -3.73
C THR A 238 -14.94 -8.61 -5.18
N GLY A 239 -13.98 -7.84 -5.68
CA GLY A 239 -13.86 -7.41 -7.07
C GLY A 239 -13.40 -8.51 -8.02
N LEU A 240 -13.62 -9.79 -7.68
CA LEU A 240 -13.30 -10.89 -8.57
C LEU A 240 -14.18 -10.83 -9.83
N VAL A 241 -13.53 -10.79 -10.98
CA VAL A 241 -14.12 -10.97 -12.30
C VAL A 241 -13.58 -12.25 -12.92
N ALA A 242 -14.49 -13.16 -13.26
CA ALA A 242 -14.21 -14.37 -14.01
C ALA A 242 -14.64 -14.18 -15.46
N LYS A 243 -13.71 -14.20 -16.41
CA LYS A 243 -14.02 -14.05 -17.84
C LYS A 243 -14.18 -15.41 -18.48
N ALA A 244 -15.37 -15.71 -18.99
CA ALA A 244 -15.67 -16.96 -19.67
C ALA A 244 -15.93 -16.75 -21.17
N LYS A 245 -15.46 -17.67 -22.00
CA LYS A 245 -15.72 -17.65 -23.44
C LYS A 245 -17.12 -18.23 -23.72
N ASN A 246 -17.89 -17.56 -24.58
CA ASN A 246 -19.24 -17.95 -24.98
C ASN A 246 -20.25 -18.01 -23.83
N TYR A 247 -19.97 -17.41 -22.67
CA TYR A 247 -20.80 -17.53 -21.47
C TYR A 247 -20.90 -16.15 -20.80
N ASP A 248 -22.06 -15.50 -20.95
CA ASP A 248 -22.26 -14.08 -20.61
C ASP A 248 -22.45 -13.82 -19.11
N GLU A 249 -22.88 -14.83 -18.35
CA GLU A 249 -22.98 -14.78 -16.89
C GLU A 249 -22.03 -15.80 -16.30
N ALA A 250 -20.76 -15.41 -16.08
CA ALA A 250 -19.85 -16.22 -15.30
C ALA A 250 -20.37 -16.36 -13.85
N ASP A 251 -21.21 -17.37 -13.60
CA ASP A 251 -21.52 -17.83 -12.24
C ASP A 251 -20.20 -18.16 -11.54
N PHE A 252 -20.14 -17.99 -10.22
CA PHE A 252 -19.02 -18.51 -9.41
C PHE A 252 -19.15 -20.02 -9.17
N ALA A 253 -20.10 -20.69 -9.84
CA ALA A 253 -20.18 -22.15 -9.91
C ALA A 253 -18.82 -22.75 -10.30
N ASP A 254 -18.37 -23.75 -9.53
CA ASP A 254 -17.05 -24.38 -9.63
C ASP A 254 -15.83 -23.51 -9.26
N LEU A 255 -16.00 -22.26 -8.82
CA LEU A 255 -14.93 -21.50 -8.18
C LEU A 255 -14.89 -21.78 -6.67
N THR A 256 -13.69 -21.99 -6.16
CA THR A 256 -13.44 -22.18 -4.73
C THR A 256 -12.66 -20.99 -4.20
N PHE A 257 -13.28 -20.27 -3.27
CA PHE A 257 -12.63 -19.21 -2.50
C PHE A 257 -12.00 -19.79 -1.24
N THR A 258 -10.78 -19.37 -0.94
CA THR A 258 -10.07 -19.74 0.28
C THR A 258 -9.46 -18.51 0.91
N SER A 259 -9.50 -18.46 2.24
CA SER A 259 -8.86 -17.42 3.04
C SER A 259 -7.62 -18.00 3.70
N SER A 260 -6.51 -17.25 3.68
CA SER A 260 -5.29 -17.63 4.39
C SER A 260 -5.48 -17.68 5.91
N ASN A 261 -6.50 -16.99 6.45
CA ASN A 261 -6.84 -17.01 7.87
C ASN A 261 -8.35 -16.80 8.09
N GLY A 262 -9.09 -17.90 8.26
CA GLY A 262 -10.54 -17.91 8.49
C GLY A 262 -11.01 -17.24 9.79
N ALA A 263 -10.11 -16.99 10.74
CA ALA A 263 -10.40 -16.25 11.97
C ALA A 263 -10.37 -14.73 11.76
N ILE A 264 -9.66 -14.24 10.74
CA ILE A 264 -9.65 -12.83 10.34
C ILE A 264 -10.80 -12.56 9.37
N ALA A 265 -10.92 -13.39 8.33
CA ALA A 265 -12.01 -13.28 7.37
C ALA A 265 -12.33 -14.62 6.71
N SER A 266 -13.62 -14.86 6.44
CA SER A 266 -14.08 -15.98 5.60
C SER A 266 -14.70 -15.47 4.31
N VAL A 267 -14.65 -16.24 3.23
CA VAL A 267 -15.25 -15.87 1.95
C VAL A 267 -16.20 -16.97 1.50
N SER A 268 -17.42 -16.59 1.13
CA SER A 268 -18.43 -17.52 0.63
C SER A 268 -18.12 -17.96 -0.81
N PRO A 269 -18.76 -19.03 -1.32
CA PRO A 269 -18.69 -19.40 -2.73
C PRO A 269 -19.16 -18.29 -3.69
N LEU A 270 -19.89 -17.29 -3.18
CA LEU A 270 -20.36 -16.15 -3.97
C LEU A 270 -19.37 -14.96 -3.96
N GLY A 271 -18.16 -15.14 -3.43
CA GLY A 271 -17.18 -14.05 -3.30
C GLY A 271 -17.59 -12.99 -2.27
N LEU A 272 -18.44 -13.34 -1.30
CA LEU A 272 -18.80 -12.45 -0.19
C LEU A 272 -17.86 -12.72 0.98
N MET A 273 -17.02 -11.73 1.29
CA MET A 273 -16.07 -11.73 2.38
C MET A 273 -16.72 -11.21 3.67
N ASP A 274 -16.68 -12.04 4.69
CA ASP A 274 -17.14 -11.76 6.05
C ASP A 274 -15.92 -11.54 6.96
N VAL A 275 -15.76 -10.30 7.43
CA VAL A 275 -14.63 -9.86 8.26
C VAL A 275 -14.96 -10.04 9.74
N LYS A 276 -14.05 -10.67 10.48
CA LYS A 276 -14.24 -11.05 11.89
C LYS A 276 -13.21 -10.44 12.84
N ALA A 277 -12.05 -10.06 12.33
CA ALA A 277 -11.00 -9.39 13.09
C ALA A 277 -10.17 -8.48 12.18
N THR A 278 -9.43 -7.55 12.80
CA THR A 278 -8.49 -6.70 12.06
C THR A 278 -7.20 -7.47 11.75
N GLY A 279 -6.76 -7.46 10.49
CA GLY A 279 -5.47 -8.02 10.07
C GLY A 279 -5.39 -8.29 8.57
N ASN A 280 -4.19 -8.63 8.10
CA ASN A 280 -3.98 -8.96 6.69
C ASN A 280 -4.44 -10.38 6.38
N VAL A 281 -5.14 -10.54 5.25
CA VAL A 281 -5.63 -11.84 4.79
C VAL A 281 -5.49 -11.95 3.27
N THR A 282 -5.03 -13.10 2.79
CA THR A 282 -4.96 -13.39 1.36
C THR A 282 -6.18 -14.22 0.98
N ILE A 283 -6.98 -13.70 0.05
CA ILE A 283 -8.08 -14.46 -0.56
C ILE A 283 -7.58 -15.05 -1.86
N THR A 284 -7.70 -16.37 -1.99
CA THR A 284 -7.28 -17.12 -3.18
C THR A 284 -8.48 -17.78 -3.83
N VAL A 285 -8.59 -17.64 -5.14
CA VAL A 285 -9.66 -18.20 -5.96
C VAL A 285 -9.07 -19.21 -6.93
N LYS A 286 -9.63 -20.41 -6.92
CA LYS A 286 -9.28 -21.49 -7.83
C LYS A 286 -10.53 -21.98 -8.55
N TRP A 287 -10.43 -22.13 -9.87
CA TRP A 287 -11.42 -22.92 -10.61
C TRP A 287 -11.15 -24.41 -10.40
N LYS A 288 -12.18 -25.19 -10.05
CA LYS A 288 -12.11 -26.63 -9.80
C LYS A 288 -11.40 -27.40 -10.92
N TYR A 289 -11.63 -27.03 -12.17
CA TYR A 289 -11.03 -27.68 -13.35
C TYR A 289 -9.81 -26.92 -13.91
N GLY A 290 -9.32 -25.90 -13.21
CA GLY A 290 -8.22 -25.05 -13.68
C GLY A 290 -6.95 -25.85 -14.00
N ASP A 291 -6.61 -26.87 -13.21
CA ASP A 291 -5.43 -27.71 -13.45
C ASP A 291 -5.56 -28.53 -14.76
N LEU A 292 -6.77 -28.95 -15.14
CA LEU A 292 -7.03 -29.67 -16.39
C LEU A 292 -6.90 -28.74 -17.61
N PHE A 293 -7.24 -27.46 -17.45
CA PHE A 293 -7.31 -26.50 -18.56
C PHE A 293 -6.19 -25.44 -18.51
N GLY A 294 -5.20 -25.61 -17.64
CA GLY A 294 -4.04 -24.72 -17.53
C GLY A 294 -4.33 -23.34 -16.93
N LEU A 295 -5.47 -23.15 -16.25
CA LEU A 295 -5.82 -21.90 -15.59
C LEU A 295 -5.35 -21.91 -14.13
N LYS A 296 -4.41 -21.02 -13.80
CA LYS A 296 -3.83 -20.92 -12.45
C LYS A 296 -4.77 -20.21 -11.47
N PRO A 297 -4.70 -20.52 -10.16
CA PRO A 297 -5.34 -19.71 -9.12
C PRO A 297 -4.83 -18.28 -9.10
N VAL A 298 -5.66 -17.36 -8.61
CA VAL A 298 -5.31 -15.96 -8.37
C VAL A 298 -5.56 -15.58 -6.92
N SER A 299 -4.77 -14.63 -6.41
CA SER A 299 -4.82 -14.21 -5.01
C SER A 299 -4.74 -12.70 -4.88
N TYR A 300 -5.39 -12.15 -3.87
CA TYR A 300 -5.28 -10.74 -3.49
C TYR A 300 -5.16 -10.61 -1.97
N VAL A 301 -4.36 -9.63 -1.50
CA VAL A 301 -4.14 -9.35 -0.09
C VAL A 301 -5.01 -8.18 0.34
N TYR A 302 -5.91 -8.43 1.28
CA TYR A 302 -6.74 -7.39 1.89
C TYR A 302 -6.25 -7.07 3.30
N THR A 303 -6.41 -5.82 3.72
CA THR A 303 -6.40 -5.45 5.14
C THR A 303 -7.83 -5.57 5.66
N ALA A 304 -8.19 -6.69 6.27
CA ALA A 304 -9.51 -6.84 6.87
C ALA A 304 -9.56 -5.98 8.15
N VAL A 305 -10.64 -5.24 8.36
CA VAL A 305 -10.82 -4.34 9.50
C VAL A 305 -12.14 -4.64 10.18
N ASP A 306 -12.09 -5.06 11.44
CA ASP A 306 -13.29 -5.13 12.26
C ASP A 306 -13.67 -3.71 12.70
N GLY A 307 -14.49 -3.07 11.89
CA GLY A 307 -14.72 -1.63 11.89
C GLY A 307 -15.81 -1.25 10.90
N VAL A 308 -15.95 0.05 10.65
CA VAL A 308 -17.03 0.62 9.83
C VAL A 308 -16.48 1.28 8.57
N TRP A 309 -17.21 1.12 7.47
CA TRP A 309 -17.06 1.97 6.29
C TRP A 309 -17.53 3.39 6.63
N ALA A 310 -16.73 4.38 6.24
CA ALA A 310 -17.12 5.78 6.21
C ALA A 310 -17.12 6.28 4.77
N GLU A 311 -18.32 6.61 4.29
CA GLU A 311 -18.53 7.20 2.95
C GLU A 311 -18.80 8.70 3.04
N THR A 312 -19.17 9.19 4.23
CA THR A 312 -19.59 10.56 4.48
C THR A 312 -18.95 11.13 5.76
N TYR A 313 -19.05 12.45 5.93
CA TYR A 313 -18.65 13.13 7.16
C TYR A 313 -19.45 12.65 8.39
N GLU A 314 -20.74 12.37 8.22
CA GLU A 314 -21.61 11.86 9.28
C GLU A 314 -21.14 10.47 9.76
N ASP A 315 -20.75 9.59 8.83
CA ASP A 315 -20.18 8.28 9.17
C ASP A 315 -18.88 8.42 9.97
N LEU A 316 -17.98 9.32 9.53
CA LEU A 316 -16.71 9.59 10.21
C LEU A 316 -16.93 10.06 11.65
N MET A 317 -17.86 11.00 11.86
CA MET A 317 -18.18 11.52 13.19
C MET A 317 -18.89 10.48 14.07
N ASN A 318 -19.77 9.66 13.49
CA ASN A 318 -20.39 8.53 14.20
C ASN A 318 -19.35 7.50 14.64
N ALA A 319 -18.39 7.16 13.77
CA ALA A 319 -17.29 6.26 14.09
C ALA A 319 -16.43 6.80 15.24
N SER A 320 -16.02 8.08 15.16
CA SER A 320 -15.24 8.73 16.22
C SER A 320 -15.98 8.72 17.57
N LYS A 321 -17.26 9.10 17.59
CA LYS A 321 -18.10 9.09 18.80
C LYS A 321 -18.26 7.69 19.40
N LYS A 322 -18.37 6.67 18.56
CA LYS A 322 -18.52 5.26 18.97
C LYS A 322 -17.18 4.55 19.17
N ARG A 323 -16.05 5.24 18.92
CA ARG A 323 -14.68 4.71 19.01
C ARG A 323 -14.46 3.47 18.16
N LEU A 324 -15.05 3.45 16.97
CA LEU A 324 -14.93 2.34 16.02
C LEU A 324 -13.75 2.59 15.08
N LYS A 325 -13.08 1.50 14.67
CA LYS A 325 -12.12 1.56 13.56
C LYS A 325 -12.84 1.99 12.29
N THR A 326 -12.19 2.82 11.50
CA THR A 326 -12.81 3.44 10.31
C THR A 326 -12.04 3.04 9.06
N VAL A 327 -12.77 2.68 8.00
CA VAL A 327 -12.22 2.49 6.66
C VAL A 327 -12.90 3.45 5.71
N LEU A 328 -12.12 4.32 5.08
CA LEU A 328 -12.65 5.27 4.10
C LEU A 328 -12.98 4.55 2.78
N LYS A 329 -14.10 4.97 2.20
CA LYS A 329 -14.55 4.48 0.89
C LYS A 329 -14.64 5.58 -0.17
N ASN A 330 -14.62 6.84 0.25
CA ASN A 330 -14.64 8.04 -0.60
C ASN A 330 -13.79 9.14 0.05
N ASP A 331 -13.46 10.17 -0.73
CA ASP A 331 -13.04 11.46 -0.18
C ASP A 331 -14.18 12.08 0.64
N VAL A 332 -13.83 12.72 1.76
CA VAL A 332 -14.79 13.32 2.70
C VAL A 332 -14.36 14.75 3.04
N ASP A 333 -15.25 15.69 2.73
CA ASP A 333 -15.16 17.05 3.25
C ASP A 333 -15.68 17.09 4.69
N VAL A 334 -14.81 17.45 5.62
CA VAL A 334 -15.09 17.58 7.05
C VAL A 334 -15.84 18.88 7.30
N GLY A 335 -16.99 18.77 7.97
CA GLY A 335 -17.85 19.90 8.30
C GLY A 335 -18.76 20.33 7.16
N LYS A 336 -19.81 21.08 7.50
CA LYS A 336 -20.83 21.52 6.56
C LYS A 336 -20.29 22.57 5.59
N LYS A 337 -20.61 22.43 4.30
CA LYS A 337 -20.32 23.46 3.29
C LYS A 337 -21.03 24.78 3.60
N LEU A 338 -20.26 25.87 3.68
CA LEU A 338 -20.75 27.19 4.09
C LEU A 338 -20.80 28.25 2.98
N PHE A 339 -20.19 27.96 1.83
CA PHE A 339 -20.11 28.88 0.69
C PHE A 339 -20.67 28.23 -0.58
N ASP A 340 -21.25 29.04 -1.48
CA ASP A 340 -21.61 28.60 -2.82
C ASP A 340 -20.37 28.52 -3.74
N GLY A 341 -20.58 28.07 -4.99
CA GLY A 341 -19.49 27.96 -5.99
C GLY A 341 -18.87 29.30 -6.42
N THR A 342 -19.36 30.44 -5.92
CA THR A 342 -18.80 31.79 -6.17
C THR A 342 -18.07 32.35 -4.94
N GLY A 343 -18.02 31.60 -3.84
CA GLY A 343 -17.42 32.06 -2.57
C GLY A 343 -18.35 32.94 -1.74
N LYS A 344 -19.64 33.03 -2.09
CA LYS A 344 -20.63 33.77 -1.32
C LYS A 344 -21.13 32.91 -0.15
N ALA A 345 -21.21 33.51 1.04
CA ALA A 345 -21.72 32.83 2.24
C ALA A 345 -23.19 32.41 2.06
N LEU A 346 -23.52 31.19 2.48
CA LEU A 346 -24.86 30.62 2.39
C LEU A 346 -25.81 31.09 3.49
N TYR A 347 -25.26 31.59 4.60
CA TYR A 347 -26.01 32.02 5.79
C TYR A 347 -25.49 33.37 6.30
N ASP A 348 -26.25 33.99 7.23
CA ASP A 348 -25.76 35.16 7.96
C ASP A 348 -24.63 34.80 8.93
N ASP A 349 -23.83 35.80 9.34
CA ASP A 349 -22.64 35.58 10.14
C ASP A 349 -22.89 34.89 11.49
N ALA A 350 -24.05 35.13 12.13
CA ALA A 350 -24.39 34.50 13.40
C ALA A 350 -24.67 33.00 13.21
N THR A 351 -25.39 32.65 12.14
CA THR A 351 -25.66 31.27 11.76
C THR A 351 -24.39 30.55 11.30
N MET A 352 -23.53 31.22 10.53
CA MET A 352 -22.23 30.69 10.10
C MET A 352 -21.38 30.31 11.32
N GLN A 353 -21.27 31.22 12.29
CA GLN A 353 -20.53 30.97 13.52
C GLN A 353 -21.13 29.79 14.30
N SER A 354 -22.45 29.75 14.48
CA SER A 354 -23.12 28.65 15.21
C SER A 354 -22.90 27.30 14.54
N ILE A 355 -22.87 27.23 13.21
CA ILE A 355 -22.56 25.99 12.49
C ILE A 355 -21.12 25.59 12.77
N LEU A 356 -20.15 26.47 12.56
CA LEU A 356 -18.74 26.18 12.82
C LEU A 356 -18.48 25.73 14.27
N GLU A 357 -19.20 26.30 15.24
CA GLU A 357 -19.11 25.93 16.65
C GLU A 357 -19.65 24.51 16.91
N SER A 358 -20.64 24.06 16.13
CA SER A 358 -21.14 22.69 16.19
C SER A 358 -20.25 21.66 15.47
N GLU A 359 -19.48 22.11 14.47
CA GLU A 359 -18.55 21.27 13.71
C GLU A 359 -17.15 21.18 14.34
N THR A 360 -16.91 21.88 15.45
CA THR A 360 -15.61 21.88 16.12
C THR A 360 -15.78 21.69 17.62
N SER A 361 -14.79 21.06 18.24
CA SER A 361 -14.76 20.82 19.68
C SER A 361 -13.64 21.60 20.36
N LEU A 362 -13.75 21.80 21.67
CA LEU A 362 -12.75 22.52 22.47
C LEU A 362 -11.81 21.56 23.19
N LEU A 363 -10.53 21.93 23.24
CA LEU A 363 -9.48 21.24 23.95
C LEU A 363 -8.74 22.25 24.83
N PRO A 364 -8.65 22.06 26.15
CA PRO A 364 -7.78 22.88 26.99
C PRO A 364 -6.33 22.83 26.48
N THR A 365 -5.71 23.99 26.29
CA THR A 365 -4.34 24.06 25.74
C THR A 365 -3.40 23.19 26.55
N THR A 366 -2.54 22.44 25.88
CA THR A 366 -1.48 21.64 26.51
C THR A 366 -0.12 22.31 26.48
N ALA A 367 0.01 23.41 25.73
CA ALA A 367 1.14 24.28 25.89
C ALA A 367 1.11 25.00 27.23
N ASP A 368 2.26 25.54 27.62
CA ASP A 368 2.39 26.38 28.81
C ASP A 368 1.44 27.58 28.74
N TRP A 369 0.53 27.67 29.70
CA TRP A 369 -0.47 28.73 29.79
C TRP A 369 -0.18 29.70 30.95
N THR A 370 1.01 29.64 31.54
CA THR A 370 1.40 30.49 32.68
C THR A 370 1.28 31.98 32.36
N TYR A 371 1.50 32.39 31.11
CA TYR A 371 1.25 33.76 30.64
C TYR A 371 -0.18 34.24 30.91
N TYR A 372 -1.17 33.40 30.61
CA TYR A 372 -2.58 33.69 30.88
C TYR A 372 -2.88 33.67 32.39
N LYS A 373 -2.33 32.68 33.12
CA LYS A 373 -2.45 32.56 34.58
C LYS A 373 -1.96 33.83 35.29
N ASN A 374 -0.81 34.35 34.86
CA ASN A 374 -0.20 35.56 35.43
C ASN A 374 -1.05 36.82 35.25
N ARG A 375 -1.92 36.83 34.23
CA ARG A 375 -2.85 37.92 33.92
C ARG A 375 -4.24 37.70 34.53
N GLY A 376 -4.39 36.69 35.39
CA GLY A 376 -5.67 36.34 36.03
C GLY A 376 -6.69 35.74 35.06
N LEU A 377 -6.25 35.22 33.92
CA LEU A 377 -7.11 34.60 32.92
C LEU A 377 -7.23 33.09 33.14
N ALA A 378 -8.37 32.53 32.75
CA ALA A 378 -8.57 31.08 32.74
C ALA A 378 -7.64 30.39 31.72
N ARG A 379 -7.38 29.09 31.92
CA ARG A 379 -6.67 28.27 30.94
C ARG A 379 -7.42 28.32 29.60
N PRO A 380 -6.80 28.80 28.52
CA PRO A 380 -7.46 28.93 27.23
C PRO A 380 -7.67 27.55 26.58
N ASN A 381 -8.62 27.51 25.66
CA ASN A 381 -8.87 26.35 24.80
C ASN A 381 -8.36 26.62 23.39
N VAL A 382 -7.94 25.56 22.71
CA VAL A 382 -7.85 25.49 21.25
C VAL A 382 -9.05 24.70 20.70
N ARG A 383 -9.32 24.83 19.41
CA ARG A 383 -10.36 24.04 18.73
C ARG A 383 -9.76 22.86 17.99
N TYR A 384 -10.55 21.80 17.84
CA TYR A 384 -10.27 20.73 16.90
C TYR A 384 -11.49 20.34 16.05
N ALA A 385 -11.25 19.85 14.83
CA ALA A 385 -12.31 19.44 13.91
C ALA A 385 -12.69 17.97 14.11
N VAL A 386 -11.72 17.06 13.99
CA VAL A 386 -11.94 15.61 14.11
C VAL A 386 -10.95 15.01 15.10
N GLU A 387 -11.45 14.17 16.00
CA GLU A 387 -10.61 13.31 16.85
C GLU A 387 -10.62 11.88 16.33
N PHE A 388 -9.44 11.32 16.07
CA PHE A 388 -9.29 9.89 15.81
C PHE A 388 -9.18 9.15 17.15
N THR A 389 -10.25 8.49 17.52
CA THR A 389 -10.38 7.72 18.77
C THR A 389 -10.03 6.24 18.61
N ASN A 390 -9.79 5.79 17.37
CA ASN A 390 -9.40 4.43 16.99
C ASN A 390 -8.73 4.45 15.60
N ASP A 391 -8.29 3.29 15.11
CA ASP A 391 -7.59 3.15 13.83
C ASP A 391 -8.39 3.71 12.64
N VAL A 392 -7.70 4.36 11.70
CA VAL A 392 -8.25 4.92 10.46
C VAL A 392 -7.46 4.38 9.27
N PHE A 393 -8.17 3.71 8.36
CA PHE A 393 -7.62 3.17 7.11
C PHE A 393 -8.19 3.95 5.94
N GLY A 394 -7.36 4.71 5.23
CA GLY A 394 -7.82 5.67 4.24
C GLY A 394 -8.03 5.12 2.84
N ASN A 395 -7.45 3.97 2.47
CA ASN A 395 -7.47 3.46 1.10
C ASN A 395 -6.99 4.47 0.03
N GLY A 396 -6.18 5.45 0.42
CA GLY A 396 -5.73 6.57 -0.42
C GLY A 396 -6.70 7.75 -0.50
N TYR A 397 -7.89 7.66 0.12
CA TYR A 397 -8.87 8.75 0.13
C TYR A 397 -8.48 9.91 1.04
N THR A 398 -9.12 11.04 0.79
CA THR A 398 -8.85 12.33 1.40
C THR A 398 -9.87 12.68 2.47
N LEU A 399 -9.39 13.19 3.61
CA LEU A 399 -10.17 13.94 4.57
C LEU A 399 -9.73 15.41 4.48
N SER A 400 -10.64 16.29 4.06
CA SER A 400 -10.35 17.71 3.90
C SER A 400 -11.16 18.56 4.87
N ALA A 401 -10.49 19.45 5.62
CA ALA A 401 -11.16 20.39 6.51
C ALA A 401 -11.43 21.77 5.90
N ASP A 402 -11.42 21.89 4.57
CA ASP A 402 -11.62 23.16 3.87
C ASP A 402 -12.90 23.88 4.29
N ASN A 403 -14.00 23.14 4.49
CA ASN A 403 -15.29 23.70 4.93
C ASN A 403 -15.24 24.37 6.31
N ILE A 404 -14.20 24.12 7.12
CA ILE A 404 -14.00 24.68 8.46
C ILE A 404 -12.89 25.73 8.46
N THR A 405 -11.80 25.50 7.72
CA THR A 405 -10.58 26.30 7.80
C THR A 405 -10.50 27.39 6.73
N ASN A 406 -11.10 27.19 5.55
CA ASN A 406 -11.10 28.15 4.46
C ASN A 406 -12.13 29.26 4.69
N MET A 407 -11.75 30.22 5.54
CA MET A 407 -12.61 31.31 6.01
C MET A 407 -12.12 32.69 5.58
N THR A 408 -11.27 32.76 4.56
CA THR A 408 -10.74 34.02 4.02
C THR A 408 -11.69 34.54 2.93
N ASP A 409 -11.90 35.85 2.87
CA ASP A 409 -12.68 36.47 1.80
C ASP A 409 -11.83 36.79 0.56
N SER A 410 -12.47 37.28 -0.51
CA SER A 410 -11.79 37.60 -1.77
C SER A 410 -10.78 38.76 -1.66
N THR A 411 -10.73 39.46 -0.53
CA THR A 411 -9.74 40.51 -0.24
C THR A 411 -8.56 39.99 0.58
N GLY A 412 -8.52 38.69 0.88
CA GLY A 412 -7.47 38.08 1.71
C GLY A 412 -7.69 38.26 3.22
N ASN A 413 -8.85 38.78 3.64
CA ASN A 413 -9.14 39.01 5.05
C ASN A 413 -9.90 37.83 5.66
N LEU A 414 -9.52 37.46 6.88
CA LEU A 414 -10.23 36.42 7.64
C LEU A 414 -11.62 36.93 8.04
N ARG A 415 -12.65 36.13 7.77
CA ARG A 415 -14.04 36.48 8.07
C ARG A 415 -14.29 36.54 9.58
N ARG A 416 -15.21 37.41 10.03
CA ARG A 416 -15.49 37.66 11.46
C ARG A 416 -16.08 36.47 12.25
N TYR A 417 -16.66 35.49 11.58
CA TYR A 417 -17.16 34.25 12.19
C TYR A 417 -16.17 33.08 12.13
N ALA A 418 -15.02 33.25 11.50
CA ALA A 418 -13.98 32.22 11.49
C ALA A 418 -13.59 31.84 12.93
N LEU A 419 -13.47 30.54 13.18
CA LEU A 419 -13.08 30.02 14.49
C LEU A 419 -11.58 29.75 14.58
N PHE A 420 -10.96 29.35 13.48
CA PHE A 420 -9.52 29.22 13.38
C PHE A 420 -8.94 30.61 13.05
N ARG A 421 -8.32 31.25 14.06
CA ARG A 421 -7.80 32.63 13.98
C ARG A 421 -6.30 32.71 14.29
N GLY A 422 -5.63 31.57 14.17
CA GLY A 422 -4.24 31.40 14.57
C GLY A 422 -4.06 30.99 16.04
N PRO A 423 -2.79 30.84 16.47
CA PRO A 423 -2.42 30.18 17.70
C PRO A 423 -2.52 31.05 18.93
N LEU A 424 -2.59 30.37 20.08
CA LEU A 424 -2.44 30.99 21.39
C LEU A 424 -1.06 31.61 21.55
N ASN A 425 -0.97 32.64 22.39
CA ASN A 425 0.30 33.28 22.70
C ASN A 425 1.02 32.49 23.79
N PHE A 426 2.30 32.17 23.57
CA PHE A 426 3.21 31.82 24.66
C PHE A 426 3.45 33.08 25.51
N VAL A 427 3.81 34.19 24.86
CA VAL A 427 3.87 35.53 25.45
C VAL A 427 3.48 36.58 24.41
N ALA A 428 3.00 37.73 24.88
CA ALA A 428 2.79 38.89 24.03
C ALA A 428 3.10 40.19 24.78
N VAL A 429 3.56 41.20 24.04
CA VAL A 429 3.70 42.59 24.47
C VAL A 429 2.78 43.46 23.62
N SER A 430 2.05 44.37 24.25
CA SER A 430 1.22 45.35 23.56
C SER A 430 1.43 46.74 24.16
N HIS A 431 1.58 47.74 23.31
CA HIS A 431 1.74 49.14 23.65
C HIS A 431 1.04 50.01 22.60
N ASN A 432 -0.03 50.72 22.97
CA ASN A 432 -0.77 51.65 22.09
C ASN A 432 -1.10 51.05 20.70
N GLU A 433 -1.80 49.92 20.67
CA GLU A 433 -2.16 49.16 19.45
C GLU A 433 -0.97 48.50 18.71
N MET A 434 0.28 48.79 19.08
CA MET A 434 1.48 48.13 18.58
C MET A 434 1.83 46.92 19.48
N GLY A 435 2.46 45.88 18.96
CA GLY A 435 2.68 44.66 19.71
C GLY A 435 3.43 43.57 18.97
N ALA A 436 4.01 42.67 19.76
CA ALA A 436 4.72 41.50 19.31
C ALA A 436 4.27 40.29 20.13
N SER A 437 4.20 39.11 19.52
CA SER A 437 3.83 37.88 20.23
C SER A 437 4.61 36.67 19.73
N VAL A 438 4.98 35.82 20.69
CA VAL A 438 5.51 34.48 20.43
C VAL A 438 4.36 33.51 20.62
N LYS A 439 4.19 32.58 19.69
CA LYS A 439 3.05 31.67 19.66
C LYS A 439 3.36 30.34 20.34
N ALA A 440 2.30 29.70 20.83
CA ALA A 440 2.32 28.43 21.52
C ALA A 440 1.60 27.36 20.68
N GLN A 441 0.43 26.92 21.15
CA GLN A 441 -0.39 25.91 20.48
C GLN A 441 -1.43 26.55 19.55
N ASP A 442 -1.61 25.96 18.37
CA ASP A 442 -2.66 26.34 17.42
C ASP A 442 -3.92 25.48 17.57
N ASN A 443 -5.00 25.88 16.89
CA ASN A 443 -6.12 25.00 16.61
C ASN A 443 -5.64 23.79 15.79
N VAL A 444 -6.40 22.71 15.88
CA VAL A 444 -6.02 21.40 15.33
C VAL A 444 -7.08 20.98 14.32
N VAL A 445 -6.67 20.40 13.20
CA VAL A 445 -7.65 19.82 12.28
C VAL A 445 -7.98 18.40 12.72
N PHE A 446 -6.98 17.53 12.71
CA PHE A 446 -7.07 16.14 13.14
C PHE A 446 -6.30 15.91 14.43
N LEU A 447 -6.95 15.35 15.44
CA LEU A 447 -6.39 15.15 16.79
C LEU A 447 -6.28 13.66 17.13
N VAL A 448 -5.13 13.27 17.68
CA VAL A 448 -4.91 11.95 18.28
C VAL A 448 -4.51 12.12 19.74
N ARG A 449 -5.36 11.65 20.65
CA ARG A 449 -5.07 11.61 22.10
C ARG A 449 -5.43 10.28 22.75
N THR A 450 -5.79 9.28 21.93
CA THR A 450 -6.04 7.90 22.36
C THR A 450 -4.81 7.06 22.04
N ASN A 451 -4.37 6.22 22.98
CA ASN A 451 -3.19 5.38 22.81
C ASN A 451 -3.38 4.32 21.73
N GLY A 452 -2.34 4.11 20.94
CA GLY A 452 -2.23 3.00 19.99
C GLY A 452 -2.99 3.20 18.69
N VAL A 453 -3.48 4.41 18.40
CA VAL A 453 -4.19 4.70 17.15
C VAL A 453 -3.25 4.56 15.95
N VAL A 454 -3.68 3.80 14.95
CA VAL A 454 -3.02 3.69 13.65
C VAL A 454 -3.77 4.51 12.60
N ILE A 455 -3.07 5.45 11.95
CA ILE A 455 -3.54 6.19 10.79
C ILE A 455 -2.79 5.62 9.58
N ASP A 456 -3.49 4.99 8.66
CA ASP A 456 -2.90 4.22 7.58
C ASP A 456 -3.47 4.62 6.24
N ASN A 457 -2.59 4.93 5.29
CA ASN A 457 -2.95 5.15 3.89
C ASN A 457 -4.08 6.15 3.66
N VAL A 458 -4.00 7.31 4.32
CA VAL A 458 -4.99 8.41 4.22
C VAL A 458 -4.32 9.70 3.77
N THR A 459 -5.07 10.54 3.07
CA THR A 459 -4.66 11.93 2.79
C THR A 459 -5.38 12.86 3.75
N LEU A 460 -4.65 13.52 4.65
CA LEU A 460 -5.18 14.51 5.59
C LEU A 460 -4.83 15.92 5.11
N LEU A 461 -5.85 16.73 4.83
CA LEU A 461 -5.71 18.10 4.38
C LEU A 461 -6.28 19.07 5.41
N GLY A 462 -5.47 20.03 5.86
CA GLY A 462 -5.97 21.13 6.67
C GLY A 462 -6.86 22.08 5.86
N CYS A 463 -6.55 22.28 4.59
CA CYS A 463 -7.37 22.93 3.57
C CYS A 463 -7.04 22.34 2.19
N ASN A 464 -7.89 22.58 1.19
CA ASN A 464 -7.70 22.04 -0.16
C ASN A 464 -6.46 22.66 -0.85
N ASP A 465 -5.79 21.92 -1.72
CA ASP A 465 -4.57 22.40 -2.41
C ASP A 465 -4.84 23.66 -3.25
N GLU A 466 -6.01 23.71 -3.90
CA GLU A 466 -6.45 24.83 -4.73
C GLU A 466 -6.59 26.14 -3.95
N THR A 467 -6.73 26.07 -2.62
CA THR A 467 -6.80 27.27 -1.76
C THR A 467 -5.45 27.92 -1.54
N LEU A 468 -4.35 27.26 -1.90
CA LEU A 468 -3.01 27.79 -1.72
C LEU A 468 -2.45 28.48 -2.96
N GLU A 469 -3.18 28.48 -4.08
CA GLU A 469 -2.75 29.10 -5.33
C GLU A 469 -3.25 30.55 -5.44
N ASP A 470 -2.35 31.51 -5.65
CA ASP A 470 -2.68 32.94 -5.83
C ASP A 470 -2.42 33.46 -7.26
N GLY A 471 -2.26 32.54 -8.22
CA GLY A 471 -1.91 32.84 -9.61
C GLY A 471 -0.42 33.07 -9.86
N SER A 472 0.40 33.23 -8.80
CA SER A 472 1.87 33.29 -8.88
C SER A 472 2.57 31.99 -8.45
N GLY A 473 1.80 31.05 -7.90
CA GLY A 473 2.26 29.75 -7.43
C GLY A 473 1.71 29.45 -6.03
N LEU A 474 2.40 28.55 -5.33
CA LEU A 474 2.07 28.17 -3.95
C LEU A 474 2.32 29.34 -2.98
N ASN A 475 1.28 29.79 -2.28
CA ASN A 475 1.35 30.83 -1.26
C ASN A 475 1.07 30.27 0.14
N LEU A 476 2.16 30.02 0.87
CA LEU A 476 2.09 29.46 2.24
C LEU A 476 1.48 30.43 3.27
N THR A 477 1.34 31.74 2.98
CA THR A 477 0.73 32.69 3.93
C THR A 477 -0.76 32.43 4.14
N LEU A 478 -1.41 31.76 3.19
CA LEU A 478 -2.83 31.36 3.28
C LEU A 478 -3.06 30.29 4.36
N LEU A 479 -1.98 29.65 4.84
CA LEU A 479 -2.01 28.68 5.94
C LEU A 479 -1.94 29.32 7.34
N ASN A 480 -1.80 30.65 7.46
CA ASN A 480 -1.67 31.35 8.76
C ASN A 480 -2.78 31.02 9.76
N ASN A 481 -3.98 30.69 9.27
CA ASN A 481 -5.18 30.44 10.06
C ASN A 481 -5.74 29.01 9.90
N VAL A 482 -5.01 28.08 9.30
CA VAL A 482 -5.48 26.69 9.12
C VAL A 482 -5.24 25.83 10.36
N GLY A 483 -4.27 26.21 11.19
CA GLY A 483 -3.89 25.47 12.39
C GLY A 483 -2.95 24.31 12.11
N THR A 484 -2.79 23.40 13.07
CA THR A 484 -2.03 22.16 12.92
C THR A 484 -2.88 21.13 12.16
N THR A 485 -2.41 20.58 11.04
CA THR A 485 -3.18 19.55 10.31
C THR A 485 -3.37 18.30 11.17
N LEU A 486 -2.29 17.72 11.72
CA LEU A 486 -2.36 16.56 12.60
C LEU A 486 -1.61 16.83 13.91
N GLU A 487 -2.32 16.79 15.04
CA GLU A 487 -1.70 16.85 16.37
C GLU A 487 -1.81 15.50 17.10
N ILE A 488 -0.66 14.99 17.55
CA ILE A 488 -0.49 13.71 18.23
C ILE A 488 -0.04 13.95 19.66
N MET A 489 -0.82 13.43 20.61
CA MET A 489 -0.68 13.67 22.05
C MET A 489 -0.73 12.36 22.85
N SER A 490 -0.43 11.24 22.20
CA SER A 490 -0.48 9.88 22.71
C SER A 490 0.38 8.97 21.85
N ASP A 491 0.52 7.70 22.24
CA ASP A 491 1.17 6.70 21.37
C ASP A 491 0.37 6.56 20.07
N ALA A 492 1.03 6.65 18.91
CA ALA A 492 0.37 6.59 17.61
C ALA A 492 1.32 6.12 16.49
N THR A 493 0.74 5.58 15.43
CA THR A 493 1.46 5.23 14.19
C THR A 493 0.76 5.87 12.99
N VAL A 494 1.53 6.51 12.12
CA VAL A 494 1.09 7.09 10.85
C VAL A 494 1.87 6.42 9.72
N THR A 495 1.20 5.65 8.88
CA THR A 495 1.84 4.87 7.81
C THR A 495 1.27 5.21 6.44
N ASP A 496 2.14 5.25 5.44
CA ASP A 496 1.77 5.34 4.01
C ASP A 496 0.80 6.49 3.70
N SER A 497 0.89 7.59 4.44
CA SER A 497 -0.11 8.66 4.44
C SER A 497 0.44 9.98 3.90
N TYR A 498 -0.47 10.80 3.38
CA TYR A 498 -0.20 12.20 3.07
C TYR A 498 -0.76 13.08 4.19
N VAL A 499 0.04 13.98 4.75
CA VAL A 499 -0.46 15.01 5.68
C VAL A 499 0.00 16.36 5.16
N ARG A 500 -0.94 17.26 4.90
CA ARG A 500 -0.63 18.49 4.15
C ARG A 500 -1.40 19.71 4.63
N ASN A 501 -0.88 20.87 4.22
CA ASN A 501 -1.55 22.16 4.27
C ASN A 501 -1.96 22.56 5.69
N GLY A 502 -0.98 22.97 6.49
CA GLY A 502 -1.22 23.47 7.84
C GLY A 502 -0.31 24.64 8.18
N ARG A 503 -0.63 25.37 9.25
CA ARG A 503 0.36 26.26 9.85
C ARG A 503 1.56 25.44 10.32
N THR A 504 1.26 24.33 11.00
CA THR A 504 2.14 23.18 11.21
C THR A 504 1.48 21.95 10.58
N VAL A 505 2.22 21.08 9.91
CA VAL A 505 1.60 19.88 9.27
C VAL A 505 1.39 18.78 10.31
N VAL A 506 2.44 18.36 11.01
CA VAL A 506 2.36 17.39 12.11
C VAL A 506 2.98 17.98 13.37
N ARG A 507 2.28 17.87 14.51
CA ARG A 507 2.80 18.20 15.83
C ARG A 507 2.71 16.97 16.75
N ALA A 508 3.85 16.48 17.23
CA ALA A 508 3.93 15.43 18.26
C ALA A 508 4.43 16.04 19.56
N PHE A 509 3.56 16.19 20.57
CA PHE A 509 3.87 17.10 21.68
C PHE A 509 3.34 16.64 23.05
N GLY A 510 4.07 15.72 23.70
CA GLY A 510 3.74 15.22 25.03
C GLY A 510 2.36 14.59 25.18
N ARG A 511 2.08 13.98 26.34
CA ARG A 511 0.82 13.28 26.58
C ARG A 511 -0.31 14.23 26.97
N TYR A 512 -1.48 14.08 26.35
CA TYR A 512 -2.68 14.79 26.78
C TYR A 512 -3.12 14.37 28.20
N GLY A 513 -3.81 15.28 28.90
CA GLY A 513 -4.41 14.99 30.23
C GLY A 513 -3.44 15.11 31.40
N VAL A 514 -2.20 15.49 31.14
CA VAL A 514 -1.18 15.74 32.15
C VAL A 514 -1.40 17.10 32.84
N ASN A 515 -1.38 17.11 34.17
CA ASN A 515 -1.39 18.34 34.95
C ASN A 515 0.05 18.85 35.12
N PRO A 516 0.40 20.06 34.60
CA PRO A 516 1.76 20.56 34.64
C PRO A 516 2.30 20.80 36.06
N ASP A 517 1.41 20.95 37.05
CA ASP A 517 1.78 21.21 38.45
C ASP A 517 2.12 19.91 39.24
N ASP A 518 1.80 18.72 38.71
CA ASP A 518 2.10 17.44 39.36
C ASP A 518 3.56 17.02 39.15
N SER A 519 4.09 16.12 39.99
CA SER A 519 5.39 15.50 39.74
C SER A 519 5.38 14.72 38.42
N VAL A 520 6.46 14.83 37.64
CA VAL A 520 6.57 14.12 36.36
C VAL A 520 6.71 12.61 36.58
N ASN A 521 5.94 11.83 35.83
CA ASN A 521 6.08 10.37 35.74
C ASN A 521 6.36 9.97 34.29
N VAL A 522 7.64 9.77 33.94
CA VAL A 522 8.04 9.47 32.56
C VAL A 522 7.41 8.19 32.01
N GLU A 523 7.32 7.13 32.81
CA GLU A 523 6.75 5.86 32.37
C GLU A 523 5.29 6.01 31.91
N GLN A 524 4.52 6.87 32.59
CA GLN A 524 3.11 7.11 32.27
C GLN A 524 2.90 8.23 31.26
N GLU A 525 3.80 9.20 31.21
CA GLU A 525 3.66 10.42 30.41
C GLU A 525 4.36 10.35 29.06
N LYS A 526 5.36 9.47 28.88
CA LYS A 526 6.06 9.32 27.60
C LYS A 526 5.08 8.93 26.50
N ILE A 527 5.22 9.53 25.33
CA ILE A 527 4.54 9.12 24.10
C ILE A 527 5.54 8.61 23.07
N ASN A 528 5.15 7.59 22.31
CA ASN A 528 5.92 7.00 21.22
C ASN A 528 5.14 7.17 19.92
N VAL A 529 5.71 7.90 18.97
CA VAL A 529 5.08 8.22 17.70
C VAL A 529 5.92 7.64 16.57
N LYS A 530 5.29 6.88 15.67
CA LYS A 530 5.95 6.37 14.47
C LYS A 530 5.33 6.98 13.22
N ILE A 531 6.14 7.55 12.34
CA ILE A 531 5.75 8.07 11.03
C ILE A 531 6.58 7.34 9.98
N GLU A 532 5.95 6.53 9.13
CA GLU A 532 6.64 5.65 8.19
C GLU A 532 6.01 5.71 6.78
N GLY A 533 6.83 5.83 5.74
CA GLY A 533 6.35 5.82 4.35
C GLY A 533 5.47 7.01 3.97
N CYS A 534 5.57 8.13 4.69
CA CYS A 534 4.66 9.27 4.54
C CYS A 534 5.23 10.38 3.65
N LEU A 535 4.34 11.17 3.04
CA LEU A 535 4.66 12.48 2.47
C LEU A 535 4.01 13.58 3.31
N LEU A 536 4.82 14.40 3.95
CA LEU A 536 4.36 15.56 4.74
C LEU A 536 4.69 16.84 3.99
N GLN A 537 3.70 17.70 3.72
CA GLN A 537 3.91 18.81 2.78
C GLN A 537 3.17 20.10 3.12
N ASN A 538 3.75 21.23 2.70
CA ASN A 538 3.13 22.56 2.70
C ASN A 538 2.78 23.04 4.13
N ALA A 539 3.79 23.57 4.81
CA ALA A 539 3.64 24.17 6.13
C ALA A 539 3.89 25.68 6.09
N ARG A 540 3.07 26.48 6.78
CA ARG A 540 3.41 27.89 7.02
C ARG A 540 4.70 28.05 7.82
N GLU A 541 4.92 27.17 8.80
CA GLU A 541 6.05 27.20 9.72
C GLU A 541 6.86 25.91 9.60
N PHE A 542 6.41 24.84 10.27
CA PHE A 542 7.10 23.57 10.41
C PHE A 542 6.30 22.44 9.78
N ILE A 543 6.98 21.53 9.09
CA ILE A 543 6.32 20.31 8.60
C ILE A 543 6.14 19.33 9.75
N LEU A 544 7.20 19.06 10.52
CA LEU A 544 7.11 18.26 11.74
C LEU A 544 7.60 19.07 12.94
N LYS A 545 6.79 19.16 13.98
CA LYS A 545 7.12 19.84 15.23
C LYS A 545 7.05 18.87 16.39
N ILE A 546 8.14 18.76 17.14
CA ILE A 546 8.31 17.79 18.23
C ILE A 546 8.64 18.56 19.52
N GLY A 547 8.04 18.17 20.64
CA GLY A 547 8.37 18.76 21.94
C GLY A 547 7.57 18.13 23.08
N THR A 548 7.53 18.79 24.24
CA THR A 548 6.90 18.25 25.45
C THR A 548 6.08 19.32 26.16
N ASN A 549 5.02 18.90 26.84
CA ASN A 549 4.16 19.75 27.66
C ASN A 549 4.63 19.87 29.12
N ARG A 550 5.87 19.43 29.43
CA ARG A 550 6.49 19.51 30.75
C ARG A 550 7.76 20.34 30.69
N ALA A 551 8.00 21.11 31.75
CA ALA A 551 9.23 21.87 31.90
C ALA A 551 9.63 21.99 33.37
N VAL A 552 10.92 22.11 33.63
CA VAL A 552 11.48 22.41 34.93
C VAL A 552 11.69 23.92 35.02
N ARG A 553 10.92 24.57 35.90
CA ARG A 553 10.96 26.02 36.10
C ARG A 553 12.23 26.46 36.81
N ALA A 554 12.71 27.64 36.46
CA ALA A 554 13.68 28.33 37.30
C ALA A 554 13.11 28.60 38.70
N THR A 555 13.94 28.37 39.71
CA THR A 555 13.61 28.60 41.13
C THR A 555 14.55 29.60 41.78
N ASP A 556 15.70 29.86 41.16
CA ASP A 556 16.66 30.87 41.57
C ASP A 556 16.71 31.99 40.53
N TYR A 557 16.52 33.21 41.04
CA TYR A 557 16.45 34.46 40.28
C TYR A 557 17.42 35.52 40.83
N SER A 558 18.34 35.11 41.70
CA SER A 558 19.18 36.00 42.50
C SER A 558 20.35 36.62 41.73
N SER A 559 20.68 36.12 40.54
CA SER A 559 21.73 36.65 39.67
C SER A 559 21.16 37.03 38.31
N PHE A 560 21.54 38.20 37.76
CA PHE A 560 21.08 38.65 36.44
C PHE A 560 21.86 37.93 35.33
N ASP A 561 21.64 36.63 35.16
CA ASP A 561 22.16 35.83 34.05
C ASP A 561 21.33 36.07 32.78
N LYS A 562 21.85 35.71 31.61
CA LYS A 562 21.07 35.66 30.36
C LYS A 562 20.24 34.38 30.26
N THR A 563 20.64 33.30 30.95
CA THR A 563 19.91 32.02 30.97
C THR A 563 19.44 31.69 32.39
N PHE A 564 18.13 31.74 32.60
CA PHE A 564 17.46 31.35 33.84
C PHE A 564 16.69 30.06 33.64
N ALA A 565 17.41 28.95 33.60
CA ALA A 565 16.81 27.63 33.55
C ALA A 565 17.66 26.63 34.35
N PRO A 566 17.03 25.66 35.01
CA PRO A 566 17.77 24.63 35.74
C PRO A 566 18.39 23.63 34.78
N ARG A 567 19.60 23.16 35.08
CA ARG A 567 20.17 22.01 34.37
C ARG A 567 19.52 20.72 34.86
N LEU A 568 19.35 19.76 33.95
CA LEU A 568 19.01 18.39 34.32
C LEU A 568 20.23 17.74 34.99
N THR A 569 20.04 16.77 35.88
CA THR A 569 21.13 16.15 36.65
C THR A 569 21.14 14.64 36.48
N ASN A 570 22.31 14.02 36.52
CA ASN A 570 22.44 12.57 36.53
C ASN A 570 22.07 11.97 37.92
N ALA A 571 22.16 10.65 38.04
CA ALA A 571 21.86 9.93 39.29
C ALA A 571 22.72 10.37 40.49
N SER A 572 23.95 10.87 40.26
CA SER A 572 24.82 11.42 41.30
C SER A 572 24.53 12.88 41.64
N GLY A 573 23.61 13.54 40.94
CA GLY A 573 23.27 14.95 41.11
C GLY A 573 24.18 15.91 40.35
N GLU A 574 25.06 15.41 39.48
CA GLU A 574 25.89 16.26 38.62
C GLU A 574 25.10 16.73 37.41
N ALA A 575 25.31 17.98 37.00
CA ALA A 575 24.57 18.57 35.89
C ALA A 575 24.99 18.00 34.53
N TYR A 576 24.01 17.73 33.66
CA TYR A 576 24.26 17.52 32.24
C TYR A 576 24.65 18.85 31.59
N THR A 577 25.76 18.87 30.86
CA THR A 577 26.35 20.11 30.33
C THR A 577 26.23 20.27 28.82
N ALA A 578 26.01 19.18 28.09
CA ALA A 578 25.97 19.14 26.63
C ALA A 578 24.69 19.72 25.97
N ALA A 579 23.76 20.32 26.72
CA ALA A 579 22.55 20.94 26.16
C ALA A 579 22.88 21.85 24.97
N ASN A 580 21.98 21.91 23.98
CA ASN A 580 22.10 22.77 22.79
C ASN A 580 23.32 22.44 21.89
N SER A 581 24.02 21.33 22.13
CA SER A 581 25.20 20.91 21.37
C SER A 581 25.03 19.52 20.73
N PRO A 582 25.84 19.17 19.72
CA PRO A 582 25.84 17.82 19.15
C PRO A 582 26.15 16.70 20.16
N LEU A 583 26.93 17.01 21.21
CA LEU A 583 27.27 16.03 22.26
C LEU A 583 26.05 15.62 23.09
N CYS A 584 24.93 16.37 23.01
CA CYS A 584 23.70 16.00 23.69
C CYS A 584 23.14 14.66 23.18
N ASP A 585 23.38 14.31 21.91
CA ASP A 585 22.87 13.06 21.33
C ASP A 585 23.51 11.82 21.98
N GLU A 586 24.69 11.96 22.60
CA GLU A 586 25.34 10.85 23.31
C GLU A 586 24.53 10.36 24.53
N TYR A 587 23.66 11.21 25.09
CA TYR A 587 22.77 10.84 26.19
C TYR A 587 21.69 9.83 25.80
N LEU A 588 21.53 9.51 24.51
CA LEU A 588 20.71 8.37 24.07
C LEU A 588 21.22 7.04 24.63
N SER A 589 22.52 6.95 24.94
CA SER A 589 23.15 5.77 25.55
C SER A 589 23.13 5.78 27.09
N ASP A 590 22.58 6.84 27.70
CA ASP A 590 22.44 6.98 29.15
C ASP A 590 21.03 6.55 29.57
N ASP A 591 20.93 5.32 30.10
CA ASP A 591 19.66 4.76 30.58
C ASP A 591 19.00 5.62 31.67
N TYR A 592 19.78 6.29 32.52
CA TYR A 592 19.20 7.18 33.54
C TYR A 592 18.57 8.40 32.87
N PHE A 593 19.28 9.03 31.93
CA PHE A 593 18.75 10.19 31.22
C PHE A 593 17.46 9.84 30.46
N VAL A 594 17.48 8.77 29.66
CA VAL A 594 16.35 8.35 28.83
C VAL A 594 15.14 8.02 29.70
N ASN A 595 15.30 7.22 30.76
CA ASN A 595 14.19 6.79 31.60
C ASN A 595 13.67 7.88 32.56
N THR A 596 14.46 8.93 32.83
CA THR A 596 14.10 10.00 33.78
C THR A 596 13.56 11.25 33.11
N TYR A 597 13.92 11.51 31.84
CA TYR A 597 13.64 12.81 31.21
C TYR A 597 12.93 12.74 29.85
N VAL A 598 13.07 11.66 29.06
CA VAL A 598 12.49 11.65 27.70
C VAL A 598 10.98 11.43 27.73
N LEU A 599 10.20 12.42 27.29
CA LEU A 599 8.73 12.37 27.30
C LEU A 599 8.09 12.25 25.92
N THR A 600 8.85 12.44 24.85
CA THR A 600 8.33 12.32 23.49
C THR A 600 9.40 11.69 22.63
N ASP A 601 9.04 10.59 22.00
CA ASP A 601 9.95 9.74 21.24
C ASP A 601 9.31 9.49 19.86
N VAL A 602 9.98 9.97 18.81
CA VAL A 602 9.43 10.00 17.46
C VAL A 602 10.36 9.25 16.53
N VAL A 603 9.84 8.24 15.85
CA VAL A 603 10.51 7.56 14.75
C VAL A 603 9.98 8.12 13.43
N LEU A 604 10.85 8.76 12.65
CA LEU A 604 10.57 9.18 11.28
C LEU A 604 11.32 8.25 10.33
N LYS A 605 10.58 7.46 9.55
CA LYS A 605 11.13 6.39 8.72
C LYS A 605 10.68 6.50 7.26
N ASP A 606 11.62 6.34 6.33
CA ASP A 606 11.33 6.21 4.88
C ASP A 606 10.31 7.24 4.36
N SER A 607 10.41 8.49 4.82
CA SER A 607 9.41 9.54 4.60
C SER A 607 10.02 10.76 3.94
N VAL A 608 9.17 11.53 3.25
CA VAL A 608 9.57 12.74 2.53
C VAL A 608 8.86 13.96 3.12
N LEU A 609 9.60 15.03 3.38
CA LEU A 609 9.09 16.29 3.92
C LEU A 609 9.41 17.41 2.93
N LYS A 610 8.40 18.17 2.45
CA LYS A 610 8.63 19.28 1.50
C LYS A 610 7.85 20.55 1.79
N ASN A 611 8.42 21.68 1.37
CA ASN A 611 7.81 23.02 1.37
C ASN A 611 7.38 23.51 2.76
N SER A 612 8.34 23.92 3.59
CA SER A 612 8.03 24.68 4.81
C SER A 612 8.23 26.19 4.58
N GLY A 613 7.55 27.03 5.34
CA GLY A 613 7.84 28.47 5.35
C GLY A 613 9.07 28.82 6.20
N LEU A 614 9.33 28.07 7.28
CA LEU A 614 10.47 28.27 8.17
C LEU A 614 11.47 27.12 8.08
N PHE A 615 11.31 26.10 8.93
CA PHE A 615 12.20 24.95 9.04
C PHE A 615 11.42 23.66 8.80
N THR A 616 12.08 22.63 8.29
CA THR A 616 11.43 21.36 7.96
C THR A 616 10.96 20.66 9.23
N ILE A 617 11.85 20.55 10.23
CA ILE A 617 11.56 19.96 11.53
C ILE A 617 11.92 20.94 12.66
N GLY A 618 11.05 21.07 13.66
CA GLY A 618 11.29 21.87 14.85
C GLY A 618 11.34 21.02 16.13
N MET A 619 12.47 21.02 16.83
CA MET A 619 12.64 20.44 18.17
C MET A 619 12.45 21.55 19.22
N GLU A 620 11.23 21.70 19.71
CA GLU A 620 10.82 22.80 20.57
C GLU A 620 11.28 22.63 22.03
N SER A 621 11.91 23.67 22.57
CA SER A 621 12.15 23.82 24.01
C SER A 621 11.66 25.16 24.55
N HIS A 622 11.54 25.25 25.87
CA HIS A 622 11.21 26.51 26.56
C HIS A 622 12.29 27.57 26.36
N PHE A 623 11.87 28.82 26.53
CA PHE A 623 12.74 29.98 26.64
C PHE A 623 13.17 30.19 28.11
N ALA A 624 14.31 30.82 28.30
CA ALA A 624 14.94 31.02 29.61
C ALA A 624 15.53 32.42 29.81
N GLY A 625 15.16 33.39 28.97
CA GLY A 625 15.67 34.75 29.09
C GLY A 625 15.26 35.45 30.38
N GLY A 626 16.09 36.38 30.88
CA GLY A 626 15.79 37.16 32.08
C GLY A 626 14.49 37.99 32.03
N MET A 627 13.95 38.27 30.84
CA MET A 627 12.63 38.88 30.68
C MET A 627 11.47 37.98 31.14
N LEU A 628 11.71 36.68 31.31
CA LEU A 628 10.71 35.66 31.66
C LEU A 628 10.70 35.29 33.15
N VAL A 629 11.52 35.97 33.96
CA VAL A 629 11.79 35.62 35.36
C VAL A 629 10.96 36.43 36.36
N GLY A 630 10.74 37.73 36.11
CA GLY A 630 10.09 38.62 37.08
C GLY A 630 9.59 39.94 36.48
N GLU A 631 9.17 40.86 37.33
CA GLU A 631 8.68 42.21 36.93
C GLU A 631 9.81 43.18 36.53
N THR A 632 10.94 42.66 36.03
CA THR A 632 12.13 43.46 35.66
C THR A 632 11.79 44.57 34.66
N PHE A 633 10.76 44.34 33.82
CA PHE A 633 10.34 45.25 32.78
C PHE A 633 8.82 45.41 32.83
N LYS A 634 8.33 46.59 33.24
CA LYS A 634 6.89 46.87 33.40
C LYS A 634 6.07 46.69 32.12
N GLN A 635 6.71 46.75 30.96
CA GLN A 635 6.10 46.57 29.64
C GLN A 635 5.79 45.10 29.29
N PHE A 636 6.29 44.12 30.05
CA PHE A 636 6.10 42.68 29.78
C PHE A 636 5.11 42.04 30.78
N ASP A 637 3.90 42.60 30.85
CA ASP A 637 2.82 42.06 31.68
C ASP A 637 2.55 40.58 31.34
N GLY A 638 2.48 39.74 32.37
CA GLY A 638 2.25 38.30 32.23
C GLY A 638 3.49 37.43 31.98
N TRP A 639 4.69 38.00 31.76
CA TRP A 639 5.88 37.22 31.36
C TRP A 639 6.62 36.52 32.52
N LYS A 640 6.30 36.83 33.77
CA LYS A 640 6.99 36.28 34.95
C LYS A 640 6.89 34.75 35.08
N ASN A 641 7.86 34.10 35.71
CA ASN A 641 7.88 32.65 35.98
C ASN A 641 7.72 31.74 34.73
N LEU A 642 8.10 32.21 33.55
CA LEU A 642 8.05 31.42 32.31
C LEU A 642 9.39 30.77 31.96
N ALA A 643 10.50 31.30 32.49
CA ALA A 643 11.84 30.80 32.24
C ALA A 643 11.99 29.34 32.72
N ALA A 644 12.35 28.43 31.80
CA ALA A 644 12.35 27.00 32.08
C ALA A 644 13.24 26.16 31.15
N THR A 645 13.55 24.94 31.59
CA THR A 645 14.14 23.87 30.78
C THR A 645 13.03 22.88 30.40
N SER A 646 12.81 22.63 29.10
CA SER A 646 11.86 21.58 28.69
C SER A 646 12.36 20.19 29.04
N TYR A 647 11.43 19.27 29.29
CA TYR A 647 11.78 17.86 29.20
C TYR A 647 12.12 17.51 27.74
N PRO A 648 13.16 16.68 27.50
CA PRO A 648 13.65 16.37 26.16
C PRO A 648 12.68 15.53 25.34
N ALA A 649 12.78 15.70 24.03
CA ALA A 649 12.22 14.80 23.04
C ALA A 649 13.34 14.14 22.21
N VAL A 650 13.02 13.00 21.59
CA VAL A 650 13.93 12.27 20.71
C VAL A 650 13.31 12.13 19.33
N LEU A 651 14.12 12.35 18.31
CA LEU A 651 13.79 12.07 16.91
C LEU A 651 14.76 11.02 16.36
N HIS A 652 14.24 9.85 16.00
CA HIS A 652 14.98 8.82 15.28
C HIS A 652 14.76 8.97 13.78
N MET A 653 15.85 9.16 13.05
CA MET A 653 15.87 9.23 11.59
C MET A 653 16.25 7.86 11.05
N VAL A 654 15.29 7.15 10.45
CA VAL A 654 15.45 5.73 10.07
C VAL A 654 15.25 5.53 8.58
N GLY A 655 16.17 4.81 7.94
CA GLY A 655 16.11 4.53 6.51
C GLY A 655 16.21 5.81 5.66
N ASN A 656 15.45 5.85 4.57
CA ASN A 656 15.52 6.88 3.56
C ASN A 656 14.59 8.07 3.88
N VAL A 657 14.98 8.90 4.85
CA VAL A 657 14.25 10.15 5.15
C VAL A 657 14.82 11.31 4.34
N VAL A 658 13.94 11.96 3.55
CA VAL A 658 14.33 13.04 2.64
C VAL A 658 13.68 14.36 3.08
N LEU A 659 14.52 15.32 3.52
CA LEU A 659 14.09 16.69 3.81
C LEU A 659 14.25 17.54 2.54
N ASP A 660 13.27 17.48 1.64
CA ASP A 660 13.28 18.19 0.36
C ASP A 660 12.73 19.62 0.50
N ASP A 661 13.52 20.49 1.14
CA ASP A 661 13.06 21.81 1.59
C ASP A 661 14.10 22.91 1.35
N TRP A 662 14.57 22.98 0.10
CA TRP A 662 15.42 24.08 -0.37
C TRP A 662 14.56 25.23 -0.87
N LYS A 663 14.66 26.40 -0.25
CA LYS A 663 13.88 27.59 -0.61
C LYS A 663 14.76 28.78 -0.99
N PRO A 664 14.34 29.62 -1.94
CA PRO A 664 15.02 30.88 -2.21
C PRO A 664 15.14 31.69 -0.91
N LEU A 665 16.30 32.30 -0.67
CA LEU A 665 16.55 33.13 0.49
C LEU A 665 15.55 34.32 0.57
N SER A 666 15.03 34.77 -0.58
CA SER A 666 13.97 35.78 -0.65
C SER A 666 12.63 35.33 -0.09
N ASN A 667 12.40 34.01 -0.02
CA ASN A 667 11.13 33.42 0.40
C ASN A 667 11.16 32.97 1.86
N VAL A 668 12.30 33.15 2.56
CA VAL A 668 12.40 32.90 4.00
C VAL A 668 11.61 33.97 4.74
N ASP A 669 10.52 33.55 5.38
CA ASP A 669 9.59 34.46 6.05
C ASP A 669 9.50 34.13 7.54
N SER A 670 10.02 35.04 8.37
CA SER A 670 10.06 34.95 9.83
C SER A 670 8.90 35.60 10.56
N SER A 671 7.89 36.11 9.86
CA SER A 671 6.77 36.84 10.47
C SER A 671 5.93 35.99 11.43
N THR A 672 6.08 34.67 11.40
CA THR A 672 5.41 33.74 12.30
C THR A 672 6.23 33.29 13.52
N LEU A 673 7.55 33.50 13.53
CA LEU A 673 8.39 33.24 14.72
C LEU A 673 8.07 34.24 15.84
N ILE A 674 7.96 35.52 15.46
CA ILE A 674 7.45 36.59 16.30
C ILE A 674 6.46 37.38 15.46
N GLU A 675 5.17 37.26 15.79
CA GLU A 675 4.13 38.00 15.09
C GLU A 675 4.08 39.43 15.59
N THR A 676 4.30 40.38 14.68
CA THR A 676 4.30 41.81 14.96
C THR A 676 3.19 42.52 14.19
N ASN A 677 2.56 43.53 14.77
CA ASN A 677 1.71 44.46 14.02
C ASN A 677 2.45 45.81 13.80
N ASN A 678 1.91 46.68 12.93
CA ASN A 678 2.57 47.87 12.39
C ASN A 678 3.41 48.67 13.42
N ASN A 679 4.66 48.98 13.03
CA ASN A 679 5.67 49.77 13.76
C ASN A 679 5.77 49.44 15.25
N LEU A 680 6.58 48.44 15.62
CA LEU A 680 6.95 48.25 17.03
C LEU A 680 7.54 49.54 17.64
N ALA A 681 7.27 49.75 18.92
CA ALA A 681 7.89 50.82 19.68
C ALA A 681 9.43 50.65 19.70
N ALA A 682 10.17 51.74 19.88
CA ALA A 682 11.64 51.72 19.83
C ALA A 682 12.27 50.74 20.86
N GLU A 683 11.62 50.57 22.01
CA GLU A 683 11.99 49.64 23.06
C GLU A 683 11.73 48.16 22.74
N THR A 684 10.85 47.86 21.78
CA THR A 684 10.51 46.50 21.35
C THR A 684 10.90 46.20 19.91
N SER A 685 11.52 47.15 19.19
CA SER A 685 11.94 47.01 17.79
C SER A 685 12.84 45.80 17.52
N PHE A 686 13.59 45.34 18.52
CA PHE A 686 14.43 44.13 18.43
C PHE A 686 13.62 42.85 18.20
N LEU A 687 12.31 42.85 18.44
CA LEU A 687 11.42 41.72 18.19
C LEU A 687 11.00 41.60 16.72
N ASN A 688 11.26 42.61 15.89
CA ASN A 688 10.98 42.56 14.45
C ASN A 688 12.09 41.79 13.72
N LEU A 689 11.96 40.47 13.64
CA LEU A 689 12.99 39.59 13.09
C LEU A 689 13.16 39.77 11.58
N ASN A 690 14.41 39.83 11.14
CA ASN A 690 14.80 39.78 9.73
C ASN A 690 15.75 38.59 9.53
N ILE A 691 15.20 37.38 9.47
CA ILE A 691 16.00 36.15 9.40
C ILE A 691 16.90 36.14 8.16
N ARG A 692 16.45 36.71 7.04
CA ARG A 692 17.31 36.86 5.85
C ARG A 692 18.58 37.65 6.16
N ALA A 693 18.45 38.83 6.75
CA ALA A 693 19.61 39.66 7.10
C ALA A 693 20.47 39.00 8.18
N MET A 694 19.86 38.29 9.13
CA MET A 694 20.57 37.49 10.15
C MET A 694 21.42 36.39 9.52
N LEU A 695 20.89 35.64 8.54
CA LEU A 695 21.61 34.59 7.82
C LEU A 695 22.78 35.17 6.99
N GLU A 696 22.56 36.32 6.33
CA GLU A 696 23.63 37.00 5.59
C GLU A 696 24.74 37.53 6.51
N SER A 697 24.39 38.04 7.69
CA SER A 697 25.35 38.45 8.73
C SER A 697 26.12 37.25 9.26
N LEU A 698 25.42 36.13 9.55
CA LEU A 698 26.02 34.91 10.06
C LEU A 698 27.02 34.30 9.07
N LYS A 699 26.67 34.24 7.79
CA LYS A 699 27.59 33.79 6.73
C LYS A 699 28.91 34.58 6.69
N LYS A 700 28.89 35.85 7.10
CA LYS A 700 30.06 36.75 7.15
C LYS A 700 30.82 36.71 8.47
N SER A 701 30.24 36.13 9.53
CA SER A 701 30.81 36.23 10.88
C SER A 701 31.96 35.26 11.13
N ASP A 702 31.91 34.07 10.52
CA ASP A 702 32.89 33.01 10.69
C ASP A 702 32.90 32.09 9.45
N GLU A 703 34.09 31.61 9.08
CA GLU A 703 34.31 30.69 7.96
C GLU A 703 33.48 29.42 8.09
N LYS A 704 33.21 28.96 9.32
CA LYS A 704 32.40 27.76 9.57
C LYS A 704 30.96 27.90 9.09
N TYR A 705 30.43 29.12 8.95
CA TYR A 705 29.06 29.37 8.50
C TYR A 705 28.94 29.70 7.02
N LYS A 706 30.04 29.70 6.26
CA LYS A 706 30.02 30.17 4.85
C LYS A 706 29.03 29.43 3.94
N ASN A 707 28.75 28.17 4.26
CA ASN A 707 27.96 27.25 3.45
C ASN A 707 26.47 27.21 3.80
N ILE A 708 26.00 27.93 4.83
CA ILE A 708 24.58 27.93 5.21
C ILE A 708 23.66 28.50 4.12
N ILE A 709 24.22 29.30 3.21
CA ILE A 709 23.55 29.80 2.01
C ILE A 709 24.26 29.21 0.80
N ALA A 710 23.51 28.42 0.02
CA ALA A 710 23.93 27.89 -1.27
C ALA A 710 23.64 28.91 -2.38
N GLU A 711 24.57 29.05 -3.33
CA GLU A 711 24.38 29.86 -4.54
C GLU A 711 24.32 28.90 -5.73
N ARG A 712 23.20 28.90 -6.46
CA ARG A 712 22.97 27.96 -7.55
C ARG A 712 23.38 28.55 -8.90
N SER A 713 23.37 27.73 -9.94
CA SER A 713 23.80 28.10 -11.30
C SER A 713 23.00 29.25 -11.93
N ASP A 714 21.80 29.52 -11.41
CA ASP A 714 20.95 30.66 -11.79
C ASP A 714 21.31 31.97 -11.07
N GLY A 715 22.35 31.96 -10.22
CA GLY A 715 22.77 33.09 -9.39
C GLY A 715 21.84 33.36 -8.20
N GLN A 716 20.82 32.53 -7.98
CA GLN A 716 19.92 32.68 -6.84
C GLN A 716 20.52 32.03 -5.59
N LYS A 717 20.22 32.65 -4.45
CA LYS A 717 20.63 32.17 -3.13
C LYS A 717 19.53 31.34 -2.51
N TYR A 718 19.90 30.19 -1.99
CA TYR A 718 19.00 29.22 -1.36
C TYR A 718 19.47 28.89 0.05
N VAL A 719 18.50 28.54 0.88
CA VAL A 719 18.74 27.95 2.20
C VAL A 719 17.90 26.69 2.37
N HIS A 720 18.40 25.75 3.15
CA HIS A 720 17.68 24.52 3.47
C HIS A 720 16.87 24.69 4.77
N GLY A 721 15.70 24.04 4.85
CA GLY A 721 14.83 24.12 6.01
C GLY A 721 15.30 23.30 7.22
N GLY A 722 16.05 22.22 7.04
CA GLY A 722 16.69 21.44 8.10
C GLY A 722 15.85 21.07 9.33
N ILE A 723 16.56 20.72 10.41
CA ILE A 723 16.05 20.47 11.76
C ILE A 723 16.54 21.62 12.64
N ALA A 724 15.63 22.36 13.27
CA ALA A 724 15.95 23.44 14.18
C ALA A 724 15.64 23.05 15.63
N PHE A 725 16.65 23.09 16.49
CA PHE A 725 16.49 23.04 17.93
C PHE A 725 16.40 24.47 18.43
N TYR A 726 15.23 24.85 18.91
CA TYR A 726 14.93 26.23 19.24
C TYR A 726 14.22 26.35 20.57
N GLY A 727 14.24 27.59 21.08
CA GLY A 727 14.09 27.88 22.50
C GLY A 727 15.44 28.33 23.02
N GLY A 728 15.48 29.34 23.90
CA GLY A 728 16.75 29.85 24.42
C GLY A 728 17.10 29.32 25.82
N GLY A 729 16.33 28.36 26.34
CA GLY A 729 16.72 27.56 27.50
C GLY A 729 17.63 26.39 27.12
N TYR A 730 17.96 25.56 28.12
CA TYR A 730 18.69 24.33 27.89
C TYR A 730 17.81 23.33 27.11
N ASN A 731 18.18 23.08 25.85
CA ASN A 731 17.51 22.09 25.01
C ASN A 731 18.32 20.79 25.03
N TYR A 732 17.78 19.79 25.74
CA TYR A 732 18.37 18.45 25.82
C TYR A 732 17.73 17.46 24.84
N SER A 733 16.94 17.94 23.88
CA SER A 733 16.38 17.05 22.86
C SER A 733 17.49 16.49 21.98
N MET A 734 17.26 15.31 21.43
CA MET A 734 18.28 14.52 20.73
C MET A 734 17.78 14.08 19.36
N VAL A 735 18.71 13.89 18.43
CA VAL A 735 18.43 13.23 17.15
C VAL A 735 19.33 12.02 17.00
N ASP A 736 18.73 10.90 16.64
CA ASP A 736 19.41 9.66 16.35
C ASP A 736 19.51 9.43 14.84
N PHE A 737 20.74 9.25 14.35
CA PHE A 737 21.07 8.97 12.96
C PHE A 737 21.66 7.57 12.76
N SER A 738 21.62 6.68 13.75
CA SER A 738 22.29 5.36 13.68
C SER A 738 21.79 4.49 12.54
N GLU A 739 20.51 4.62 12.18
CA GLU A 739 19.86 3.89 11.08
C GLU A 739 19.51 4.78 9.88
N TYR A 740 20.03 6.00 9.83
CA TYR A 740 19.78 6.92 8.74
C TYR A 740 20.62 6.57 7.51
N THR A 741 20.00 6.41 6.34
CA THR A 741 20.69 5.92 5.13
C THR A 741 20.83 6.95 4.01
N PHE A 742 20.21 8.13 4.15
CA PHE A 742 20.33 9.21 3.17
C PHE A 742 21.57 10.08 3.43
N GLU A 743 21.76 11.15 2.64
CA GLU A 743 22.93 12.02 2.76
C GLU A 743 23.06 12.64 4.17
N GLN A 744 24.28 12.63 4.72
CA GLN A 744 24.56 13.17 6.04
C GLN A 744 24.45 14.70 6.07
N MET A 745 23.66 15.22 7.01
CA MET A 745 23.49 16.66 7.21
C MET A 745 24.61 17.26 8.07
N LYS A 746 24.84 18.58 7.92
CA LYS A 746 25.80 19.34 8.73
C LYS A 746 25.12 19.95 9.93
N GLN A 747 25.87 20.04 11.04
CA GLN A 747 25.40 20.63 12.28
C GLN A 747 26.00 22.02 12.49
N TYR A 748 25.17 22.96 12.92
CA TYR A 748 25.52 24.35 13.19
C TYR A 748 25.00 24.75 14.57
N THR A 749 25.88 25.34 15.38
CA THR A 749 25.55 25.86 16.70
C THR A 749 25.79 27.37 16.69
N ILE A 750 24.75 28.15 16.97
CA ILE A 750 24.71 29.59 16.75
C ILE A 750 24.25 30.31 18.03
N ASN A 751 25.10 31.18 18.57
CA ASN A 751 24.70 32.12 19.61
C ASN A 751 24.14 33.41 18.99
N LEU A 752 22.99 33.90 19.48
CA LEU A 752 22.41 35.14 18.97
C LEU A 752 23.31 36.37 19.14
N SER A 753 24.24 36.36 20.10
CA SER A 753 25.22 37.44 20.29
C SER A 753 26.14 37.64 19.10
N VAL A 754 26.23 36.67 18.17
CA VAL A 754 26.96 36.80 16.89
C VAL A 754 26.45 37.96 16.03
N LEU A 755 25.23 38.45 16.27
CA LEU A 755 24.65 39.59 15.56
C LEU A 755 25.08 40.94 16.14
N ASN A 756 25.63 40.97 17.36
CA ASN A 756 26.12 42.18 18.02
C ASN A 756 27.51 42.57 17.48
N ARG A 757 27.56 42.95 16.20
CA ARG A 757 28.80 43.28 15.49
C ARG A 757 28.79 44.72 14.97
N PRO A 758 29.91 45.46 15.02
CA PRO A 758 29.96 46.84 14.55
C PRO A 758 29.62 47.04 13.07
N ASP A 759 29.82 46.02 12.23
CA ASP A 759 29.55 46.06 10.79
C ASP A 759 28.11 45.70 10.41
N ASN A 760 27.29 45.30 11.38
CA ASN A 760 25.86 45.10 11.18
C ASN A 760 25.09 46.42 11.29
N ASP A 761 23.89 46.47 10.70
CA ASP A 761 22.98 47.59 10.95
C ASP A 761 22.56 47.64 12.43
N GLN A 762 22.02 48.80 12.86
CA GLN A 762 21.62 49.03 14.24
C GLN A 762 20.54 48.03 14.71
N SER A 763 19.66 47.57 13.82
CA SER A 763 18.57 46.65 14.15
C SER A 763 19.11 45.26 14.48
N LEU A 764 20.00 44.71 13.63
CA LEU A 764 20.68 43.44 13.86
C LEU A 764 21.58 43.49 15.11
N GLN A 765 22.28 44.60 15.34
CA GLN A 765 23.06 44.78 16.57
C GLN A 765 22.16 44.75 17.81
N GLN A 766 21.04 45.47 17.78
CA GLN A 766 20.07 45.49 18.87
C GLN A 766 19.46 44.09 19.10
N GLN A 767 19.18 43.34 18.05
CA GLN A 767 18.74 41.94 18.14
C GLN A 767 19.77 41.05 18.83
N GLY A 768 21.04 41.13 18.45
CA GLY A 768 22.12 40.35 19.08
C GLY A 768 22.35 40.69 20.55
N GLN A 769 21.97 41.90 20.98
CA GLN A 769 22.06 42.32 22.38
C GLN A 769 20.82 41.94 23.19
N MET A 770 19.62 42.12 22.63
CA MET A 770 18.36 42.07 23.37
C MET A 770 17.66 40.71 23.31
N LEU A 771 17.72 39.99 22.19
CA LEU A 771 17.07 38.67 22.07
C LEU A 771 17.60 37.64 23.09
N PRO A 772 18.90 37.61 23.47
CA PRO A 772 19.36 36.72 24.55
C PRO A 772 18.66 36.95 25.89
N TYR A 773 18.19 38.17 26.19
CA TYR A 773 17.41 38.42 27.41
C TYR A 773 15.95 37.98 27.30
N ALA A 774 15.42 37.83 26.09
CA ALA A 774 14.06 37.34 25.85
C ALA A 774 14.02 35.81 25.71
N ALA A 775 14.89 35.26 24.86
CA ALA A 775 14.94 33.84 24.56
C ALA A 775 15.77 33.06 25.59
N GLY A 776 16.91 33.62 26.01
CA GLY A 776 17.95 32.98 26.80
C GLY A 776 19.32 33.06 26.09
N GLY A 777 20.40 32.86 26.85
CA GLY A 777 21.79 33.07 26.37
C GLY A 777 22.42 31.88 25.66
N GLU A 778 21.75 30.72 25.66
CA GLU A 778 22.26 29.48 25.08
C GLU A 778 22.32 29.52 23.55
N ASP A 779 23.06 28.57 22.99
CA ASP A 779 23.16 28.40 21.55
C ASP A 779 21.90 27.77 20.94
N PHE A 780 21.60 28.10 19.70
CA PHE A 780 20.62 27.42 18.87
C PHE A 780 21.34 26.38 18.00
N ARG A 781 20.78 25.18 17.91
CA ARG A 781 21.35 24.07 17.13
C ARG A 781 20.52 23.81 15.87
N PHE A 782 21.18 23.66 14.74
CA PHE A 782 20.57 23.37 13.45
C PHE A 782 21.28 22.19 12.79
N ILE A 783 20.50 21.32 12.15
CA ILE A 783 21.01 20.17 11.38
C ILE A 783 20.41 20.26 9.97
N MET A 784 21.22 20.46 8.93
CA MET A 784 20.71 20.78 7.60
C MET A 784 21.65 20.37 6.47
N PHE A 785 21.10 20.27 5.26
CA PHE A 785 21.92 20.25 4.05
C PHE A 785 22.45 21.65 3.79
N ASP A 786 23.76 21.78 3.59
CA ASP A 786 24.41 23.06 3.30
C ASP A 786 24.87 23.12 1.84
N ALA A 787 25.55 24.20 1.45
CA ALA A 787 26.06 24.39 0.08
C ALA A 787 27.04 23.31 -0.40
N THR A 788 27.52 22.41 0.47
CA THR A 788 28.37 21.27 0.10
C THR A 788 27.59 20.00 -0.19
N SER A 789 26.29 20.00 0.08
CA SER A 789 25.39 18.86 -0.15
C SER A 789 25.36 18.45 -1.62
N ALA A 790 25.43 17.15 -1.88
CA ALA A 790 25.15 16.60 -3.22
C ALA A 790 23.66 16.75 -3.54
N TYR A 791 22.81 16.58 -2.53
CA TYR A 791 21.38 16.85 -2.53
C TYR A 791 21.12 18.36 -2.40
N GLY A 792 21.29 19.11 -3.50
CA GLY A 792 20.93 20.53 -3.56
C GLY A 792 21.81 21.44 -4.42
N ASN A 793 22.99 20.97 -4.85
CA ASN A 793 23.96 21.80 -5.59
C ASN A 793 23.96 21.63 -7.12
N GLY A 794 22.95 20.95 -7.67
CA GLY A 794 22.72 20.92 -9.11
C GLY A 794 21.53 20.07 -9.48
N GLY A 795 20.49 20.68 -10.07
CA GLY A 795 19.52 20.12 -11.02
C GLY A 795 18.93 18.70 -10.86
N ALA A 796 19.21 17.94 -9.81
CA ALA A 796 18.89 16.52 -9.69
C ALA A 796 17.50 16.27 -9.07
N GLY A 797 16.58 17.21 -9.25
CA GLY A 797 15.17 17.08 -8.88
C GLY A 797 14.28 16.64 -10.05
N GLN A 798 14.81 15.92 -11.04
CA GLN A 798 14.04 15.41 -12.20
C GLN A 798 14.10 13.89 -12.40
N ASN A 799 14.52 13.09 -11.42
CA ASN A 799 14.32 11.64 -11.48
C ASN A 799 13.59 11.14 -10.25
#